data_AF-A0A3M1QLN8-F1
#
_entry.id   AF-A0A3M1QLN8-F1
#
_cell.length_a   1.000
_cell.length_b   1.000
_cell.length_c   1.000
_cell.angle_alpha   90.00
_cell.angle_beta   90.00
_cell.angle_gamma   90.00
#
_symmetry.space_group_name_H-M   'P 1'
#
loop_
_entity.id
_entity.type
_entity.pdbx_description
1 polymer ?
#
loop_
_entity_poly.entity_id
_entity_poly.type
_entity_poly.pdbx_seq_one_letter_code
_entity_poly.pdbx_strand_id
1 'polypeptide(L)'
;MQTTISLHSKRLMQILGFIALYLAVQSVALKHLEAALDVERPHIVSQLTRLFNINMESSIPTWYVVSLLFSAAILVAVIAYTKWVNHDRYVKHWGVLSLIFLYLSIDEAAAIHEKLTIPLQDAFNATGFLYFAWVIIGVPFALIVGVVYFKFLLHLPKSTRNQVVLAAALYIGGAVVIESISANKWYLDGGTSLQYTAIGTVEEFFEMSGAIVFIYAMLNYFASYAGRMEIVLQNDQSAIALQDAAASPKLLSEPVYTTTSAEPAVTLSSMLKTWHVGLLLYGISFALLSMIIFATPALLGTDDYYHVGMASQIAEQKRLALEFPWLPQTILNPENFVDHHLLFHLYLVPWVVVAGLTGAKLAVVNIGALVVVALWGVMRRIGVRYASLWALALFAMSVPFLYRLLMIRTQGMSLLFLLVAIYLLLQRRYRWLIPLAFAYTWLYNGFVLIAGFAAAYTLAKWIDTHELDWKPVGYTLAGIVLGLVINPYFPHNIAFIAEHLGAKINFESGARVGNEWFPYTTGALISNTTGALLALVAGFLYSSFANRKRDVVENTLLFAALITLFMLFRSRRFVEYFPAFALLFAAATWGRSEISFSQWLRYDGLAWGARSAVVAIAMLLGAFTLADTVTQARHAKPVERFADVSQWLQAHTEPGEAIFHTDWDDFTRLFYYNTHNTYLVGLDPTYLERADIDLWNIWVGITRGEIINPSAIISSTFNARYVVSDTSHRRFVDRAEADPNMRMVYRDAYSYVWEITVADNSGGGFVSAAS
;
A
#
# COMPACT_ATOMS: atom_id res chain seq x y z
N MET A 1 -35.08 19.50 12.70
CA MET A 1 -34.36 19.52 14.00
C MET A 1 -33.17 20.47 13.86
N GLN A 2 -33.14 21.57 14.61
CA GLN A 2 -31.92 22.38 14.73
C GLN A 2 -31.04 21.73 15.81
N THR A 3 -30.09 20.90 15.39
CA THR A 3 -29.08 20.38 16.31
C THR A 3 -28.10 21.51 16.62
N THR A 4 -28.15 22.05 17.83
CA THR A 4 -27.23 23.11 18.26
C THR A 4 -26.05 22.48 18.98
N ILE A 5 -24.85 22.63 18.44
CA ILE A 5 -23.60 22.20 19.08
C ILE A 5 -23.01 23.41 19.80
N SER A 6 -22.99 23.39 21.13
CA SER A 6 -22.41 24.46 21.95
C SER A 6 -20.95 24.16 22.29
N LEU A 7 -20.01 24.88 21.67
CA LEU A 7 -18.59 24.77 21.96
C LEU A 7 -18.22 25.67 23.15
N HIS A 8 -17.76 25.07 24.25
CA HIS A 8 -17.28 25.79 25.43
C HIS A 8 -15.75 25.84 25.41
N SER A 9 -15.16 27.00 25.14
CA SER A 9 -13.71 27.19 24.99
C SER A 9 -12.89 26.61 26.15
N LYS A 10 -13.34 26.82 27.39
CA LYS A 10 -12.67 26.31 28.59
C LYS A 10 -12.70 24.78 28.67
N ARG A 11 -13.84 24.15 28.36
CA ARG A 11 -13.96 22.68 28.35
C ARG A 11 -13.10 22.08 27.25
N LEU A 12 -13.10 22.69 26.07
CA LEU A 12 -12.26 22.24 24.97
C LEU A 12 -10.77 22.33 25.33
N MET A 13 -10.32 23.45 25.88
CA MET A 13 -8.95 23.61 26.38
C MET A 13 -8.58 22.54 27.42
N GLN A 14 -9.48 22.23 28.36
CA GLN A 14 -9.25 21.18 29.36
C GLN A 14 -9.15 19.78 28.74
N ILE A 15 -10.00 19.46 27.77
CA ILE A 15 -9.96 18.16 27.07
C ILE A 15 -8.66 18.03 26.28
N LEU A 16 -8.30 19.04 25.49
CA LEU A 16 -7.05 19.05 24.72
C LEU A 16 -5.83 18.98 25.65
N GLY A 17 -5.82 19.76 26.74
CA GLY A 17 -4.74 19.73 27.73
C GLY A 17 -4.60 18.37 28.42
N PHE A 18 -5.73 17.72 28.75
CA PHE A 18 -5.72 16.37 29.32
C PHE A 18 -5.15 15.34 28.34
N ILE A 19 -5.52 15.42 27.06
CA ILE A 19 -4.98 14.53 26.01
C ILE A 19 -3.48 14.74 25.87
N ALA A 20 -3.01 15.99 25.77
CA ALA A 20 -1.58 16.31 25.67
C ALA A 20 -0.78 15.78 26.87
N LEU A 21 -1.29 15.97 28.08
CA LEU A 21 -0.67 15.45 29.31
C LEU A 21 -0.66 13.92 29.33
N TYR A 22 -1.76 13.28 28.95
CA TYR A 22 -1.86 11.84 28.88
C TYR A 22 -0.81 11.26 27.90
N LEU A 23 -0.69 11.84 26.70
CA LEU A 23 0.28 11.41 25.69
C LEU A 23 1.72 11.57 26.18
N ALA A 24 2.04 12.71 26.82
CA ALA A 24 3.37 12.93 27.39
C ALA A 24 3.72 11.93 28.51
N VAL A 25 2.79 11.70 29.45
CA VAL A 25 2.99 10.72 30.54
C VAL A 25 3.11 9.30 29.99
N GLN A 26 2.27 8.94 29.03
CA GLN A 26 2.29 7.63 28.40
C GLN A 26 3.60 7.38 27.66
N SER A 27 4.13 8.37 26.92
CA SER A 27 5.40 8.27 26.20
C SER A 27 6.55 7.91 27.15
N VAL A 28 6.69 8.64 28.26
CA VAL A 28 7.73 8.39 29.27
C VAL A 28 7.52 7.04 29.96
N ALA A 29 6.27 6.70 30.32
CA ALA A 29 5.96 5.44 31.00
C ALA A 29 6.29 4.21 30.13
N LEU A 30 5.97 4.27 28.84
CA LEU A 30 6.29 3.19 27.89
C LEU A 30 7.79 3.09 27.64
N LYS A 31 8.51 4.22 27.57
CA LYS A 31 9.98 4.19 27.44
C LYS A 31 10.66 3.62 28.68
N HIS A 32 10.18 3.98 29.87
CA HIS A 32 10.68 3.42 31.12
C HIS A 32 10.37 1.92 31.22
N LEU A 33 9.17 1.49 30.79
CA LEU A 33 8.81 0.07 30.74
C LEU A 33 9.70 -0.69 29.75
N GLU A 34 9.96 -0.12 28.57
CA GLU A 34 10.88 -0.69 27.57
C GLU A 34 12.30 -0.85 28.14
N ALA A 35 12.80 0.14 28.88
CA ALA A 35 14.11 0.08 29.52
C ALA A 35 14.20 -0.91 30.71
N ALA A 36 13.08 -1.19 31.38
CA ALA A 36 13.03 -2.09 32.54
C ALA A 36 12.92 -3.59 32.17
N LEU A 37 12.54 -3.91 30.93
CA LEU A 37 12.29 -5.28 30.45
C LEU A 37 13.50 -5.88 29.69
N ASP A 38 14.70 -5.74 30.23
CA ASP A 38 16.00 -6.06 29.60
C ASP A 38 16.02 -7.32 28.68
N VAL A 39 16.56 -7.15 27.46
CA VAL A 39 17.02 -8.11 26.42
C VAL A 39 16.08 -9.22 25.87
N GLU A 40 15.03 -9.69 26.53
CA GLU A 40 14.11 -10.71 25.97
C GLU A 40 12.68 -10.16 25.72
N ARG A 41 12.49 -9.46 24.60
CA ARG A 41 11.28 -8.66 24.31
C ARG A 41 9.95 -9.46 24.25
N PRO A 42 8.88 -8.98 24.91
CA PRO A 42 7.52 -9.07 24.38
C PRO A 42 7.30 -7.96 23.32
N HIS A 43 7.28 -8.34 22.04
CA HIS A 43 7.15 -7.50 20.83
C HIS A 43 6.10 -6.36 20.89
N ILE A 44 5.04 -6.55 21.67
CA ILE A 44 3.94 -5.60 21.85
C ILE A 44 4.41 -4.29 22.50
N VAL A 45 5.32 -4.36 23.49
CA VAL A 45 5.73 -3.17 24.25
C VAL A 45 6.49 -2.18 23.35
N SER A 46 7.43 -2.65 22.53
CA SER A 46 8.19 -1.77 21.62
C SER A 46 7.31 -1.15 20.53
N GLN A 47 6.32 -1.89 20.01
CA GLN A 47 5.33 -1.33 19.06
C GLN A 47 4.47 -0.25 19.71
N LEU A 48 3.98 -0.49 20.93
CA LEU A 48 3.22 0.51 21.69
C LEU A 48 4.10 1.72 22.01
N THR A 49 5.37 1.52 22.37
CA THR A 49 6.33 2.61 22.57
C THR A 49 6.46 3.42 21.30
N ARG A 50 6.70 2.83 20.11
CA ARG A 50 6.78 3.61 18.85
C ARG A 50 5.49 4.34 18.51
N LEU A 51 4.33 3.71 18.71
CA LEU A 51 3.03 4.29 18.34
C LEU A 51 2.63 5.50 19.21
N PHE A 52 3.05 5.50 20.48
CA PHE A 52 2.73 6.52 21.47
C PHE A 52 3.93 7.35 21.93
N ASN A 53 5.10 7.17 21.32
CA ASN A 53 6.27 8.00 21.58
C ASN A 53 6.03 9.37 20.98
N ILE A 54 6.06 10.37 21.85
CA ILE A 54 5.79 11.75 21.49
C ILE A 54 6.94 12.40 20.73
N ASN A 55 8.17 11.91 20.91
CA ASN A 55 9.37 12.43 20.24
C ASN A 55 9.62 11.75 18.88
N MET A 56 8.68 10.96 18.38
CA MET A 56 8.81 10.27 17.09
C MET A 56 7.81 10.81 16.08
N GLU A 57 8.30 11.03 14.88
CA GLU A 57 7.47 11.26 13.71
C GLU A 57 6.57 10.05 13.40
N SER A 58 5.42 10.30 12.79
CA SER A 58 4.44 9.27 12.38
C SER A 58 3.82 8.49 13.55
N SER A 59 3.60 9.15 14.69
CA SER A 59 2.97 8.60 15.89
C SER A 59 1.54 9.14 16.12
N ILE A 60 0.81 8.58 17.10
CA ILE A 60 -0.50 9.13 17.52
C ILE A 60 -0.34 10.58 18.03
N PRO A 61 0.68 10.91 18.84
CA PRO A 61 0.98 12.29 19.20
C PRO A 61 1.22 13.21 18.00
N THR A 62 2.01 12.81 17.00
CA THR A 62 2.20 13.62 15.77
C THR A 62 0.86 13.96 15.12
N TRP A 63 -0.03 12.97 14.96
CA TRP A 63 -1.37 13.22 14.40
C TRP A 63 -2.20 14.20 15.24
N TYR A 64 -2.05 14.15 16.57
CA TYR A 64 -2.70 15.08 17.49
C TYR A 64 -2.16 16.51 17.33
N VAL A 65 -0.85 16.71 17.24
CA VAL A 65 -0.21 18.03 17.02
C VAL A 65 -0.60 18.61 15.66
N VAL A 66 -0.54 17.80 14.58
CA VAL A 66 -1.02 18.18 13.24
C VAL A 66 -2.47 18.66 13.31
N SER A 67 -3.34 17.91 13.98
CA SER A 67 -4.76 18.26 14.11
C SER A 67 -4.98 19.54 14.92
N LEU A 68 -4.19 19.78 15.98
CA LEU A 68 -4.20 21.02 16.77
C LEU A 68 -3.80 22.22 15.91
N LEU A 69 -2.65 22.16 15.25
CA LEU A 69 -2.13 23.27 14.43
C LEU A 69 -3.05 23.56 13.23
N PHE A 70 -3.60 22.52 12.59
CA PHE A 70 -4.59 22.69 11.52
C PHE A 70 -5.89 23.33 12.01
N SER A 71 -6.36 22.94 13.20
CA SER A 71 -7.53 23.56 13.83
C SER A 71 -7.29 25.03 14.16
N ALA A 72 -6.08 25.38 14.64
CA ALA A 72 -5.68 26.77 14.83
C ALA A 72 -5.67 27.53 13.50
N ALA A 73 -5.14 26.94 12.42
CA ALA A 73 -5.14 27.54 11.09
C ALA A 73 -6.56 27.86 10.58
N ILE A 74 -7.50 26.90 10.72
CA ILE A 74 -8.92 27.08 10.35
C ILE A 74 -9.56 28.18 11.20
N LEU A 75 -9.37 28.15 12.52
CA LEU A 75 -9.97 29.12 13.42
C LEU A 75 -9.48 30.54 13.10
N VAL A 76 -8.18 30.70 12.82
CA VAL A 76 -7.60 31.97 12.40
C VAL A 76 -8.11 32.38 11.01
N ALA A 77 -8.32 31.44 10.08
CA ALA A 77 -8.94 31.74 8.78
C ALA A 77 -10.37 32.27 8.91
N VAL A 78 -11.17 31.68 9.81
CA VAL A 78 -12.54 32.14 10.11
C VAL A 78 -12.50 33.55 10.71
N ILE A 79 -11.58 33.82 11.63
CA ILE A 79 -11.35 35.17 12.17
C ILE A 79 -10.95 36.13 11.03
N ALA A 80 -10.02 35.74 10.17
CA ALA A 80 -9.55 36.55 9.04
C ALA A 80 -10.71 36.91 8.10
N TYR A 81 -11.55 35.94 7.74
CA TYR A 81 -12.73 36.14 6.91
C TYR A 81 -13.72 37.09 7.57
N THR A 82 -14.02 36.89 8.85
CA THR A 82 -14.94 37.76 9.60
C THR A 82 -14.41 39.19 9.68
N LYS A 83 -13.09 39.36 9.88
CA LYS A 83 -12.44 40.66 9.88
C LYS A 83 -12.43 41.31 8.51
N TRP A 84 -12.31 40.52 7.43
CA TRP A 84 -12.37 40.99 6.06
C TRP A 84 -13.75 41.56 5.72
N VAL A 85 -14.81 40.82 6.05
CA VAL A 85 -16.20 41.29 5.87
C VAL A 85 -16.45 42.61 6.63
N ASN A 86 -15.88 42.75 7.83
CA ASN A 86 -15.99 43.95 8.64
C ASN A 86 -14.99 45.06 8.29
N HIS A 87 -14.23 44.94 7.19
CA HIS A 87 -13.26 45.94 6.72
C HIS A 87 -12.23 46.35 7.79
N ASP A 88 -11.81 45.42 8.64
CA ASP A 88 -10.84 45.68 9.70
C ASP A 88 -9.44 45.97 9.12
N ARG A 89 -8.66 46.79 9.82
CA ARG A 89 -7.31 47.21 9.39
C ARG A 89 -6.33 46.04 9.27
N TYR A 90 -6.45 45.02 10.11
CA TYR A 90 -5.44 43.95 10.25
C TYR A 90 -5.80 42.64 9.55
N VAL A 91 -6.73 42.64 8.59
CA VAL A 91 -7.18 41.45 7.85
C VAL A 91 -6.03 40.64 7.26
N LYS A 92 -5.06 41.31 6.63
CA LYS A 92 -3.89 40.65 6.03
C LYS A 92 -3.05 39.91 7.07
N HIS A 93 -2.95 40.42 8.30
CA HIS A 93 -2.18 39.77 9.37
C HIS A 93 -2.89 38.50 9.84
N TRP A 94 -4.22 38.53 9.96
CA TRP A 94 -4.98 37.31 10.24
C TRP A 94 -4.85 36.27 9.13
N GLY A 95 -4.92 36.68 7.86
CA GLY A 95 -4.76 35.77 6.72
C GLY A 95 -3.38 35.12 6.68
N VAL A 96 -2.31 35.91 6.86
CA VAL A 96 -0.94 35.38 6.90
C VAL A 96 -0.72 34.49 8.12
N LEU A 97 -1.26 34.85 9.29
CA LEU A 97 -1.14 34.02 10.50
C LEU A 97 -1.81 32.64 10.31
N SER A 98 -2.95 32.58 9.62
CA SER A 98 -3.57 31.31 9.24
C SER A 98 -2.65 30.46 8.36
N LEU A 99 -1.99 31.06 7.37
CA LEU A 99 -1.02 30.36 6.52
C LEU A 99 0.22 29.89 7.30
N ILE A 100 0.69 30.64 8.30
CA ILE A 100 1.78 30.22 9.19
C ILE A 100 1.38 28.96 9.96
N PHE A 101 0.20 28.93 10.60
CA PHE A 101 -0.27 27.73 11.30
C PHE A 101 -0.51 26.55 10.36
N LEU A 102 -0.98 26.80 9.13
CA LEU A 102 -1.10 25.75 8.12
C LEU A 102 0.27 25.19 7.74
N TYR A 103 1.28 26.03 7.57
CA TYR A 103 2.64 25.60 7.31
C TYR A 103 3.18 24.76 8.48
N LEU A 104 3.05 25.22 9.72
CA LEU A 104 3.48 24.46 10.91
C LEU A 104 2.78 23.10 10.98
N SER A 105 1.50 23.03 10.65
CA SER A 105 0.77 21.76 10.58
C SER A 105 1.29 20.82 9.49
N ILE A 106 1.71 21.34 8.34
CA ILE A 106 2.28 20.55 7.24
C ILE A 106 3.69 20.09 7.61
N ASP A 107 4.47 20.97 8.22
CA ASP A 107 5.82 20.72 8.69
C ASP A 107 5.83 19.59 9.71
N GLU A 108 4.99 19.64 10.73
CA GLU A 108 4.81 18.54 11.71
C GLU A 108 4.52 17.18 11.06
N ALA A 109 3.72 17.17 9.99
CA ALA A 109 3.37 15.92 9.30
C ALA A 109 4.49 15.41 8.37
N ALA A 110 5.37 16.30 7.90
CA ALA A 110 6.34 16.02 6.84
C ALA A 110 7.80 16.18 7.29
N ALA A 111 8.02 16.58 8.55
CA ALA A 111 9.30 16.92 9.17
C ALA A 111 10.20 17.74 8.24
N ILE A 112 9.70 18.89 7.77
CA ILE A 112 10.41 19.72 6.80
C ILE A 112 11.60 20.39 7.50
N HIS A 113 11.42 20.91 8.71
CA HIS A 113 12.49 21.54 9.47
C HIS A 113 13.60 20.55 9.85
N GLU A 114 13.25 19.31 10.19
CA GLU A 114 14.26 18.26 10.47
C GLU A 114 15.14 17.97 9.25
N LYS A 115 14.57 17.98 8.04
CA LYS A 115 15.33 17.80 6.79
C LYS A 115 16.31 18.93 6.51
N LEU A 116 16.13 20.09 7.12
CA LEU A 116 17.08 21.21 7.03
C LEU A 116 18.28 21.04 7.97
N THR A 117 18.18 20.18 8.98
CA THR A 117 19.25 19.97 9.97
C THR A 117 20.55 19.50 9.32
N ILE A 118 20.56 18.41 8.55
CA ILE A 118 21.80 17.87 7.96
C ILE A 118 22.50 18.89 7.04
N PRO A 119 21.83 19.52 6.05
CA PRO A 119 22.48 20.51 5.19
C PRO A 119 23.04 21.72 5.94
N LEU A 120 22.34 22.20 6.98
CA LEU A 120 22.79 23.34 7.78
C LEU A 120 23.91 22.96 8.75
N GLN A 121 23.86 21.75 9.28
CA GLN A 121 24.91 21.20 10.12
C GLN A 121 26.23 21.14 9.35
N ASP A 122 26.21 20.62 8.12
CA ASP A 122 27.39 20.54 7.24
C ASP A 122 27.88 21.95 6.83
N ALA A 123 26.96 22.87 6.52
CA ALA A 123 27.31 24.21 6.06
C ALA A 123 27.91 25.09 7.16
N PHE A 124 27.44 24.95 8.41
CA PHE A 124 27.82 25.81 9.53
C PHE A 124 28.69 25.11 10.59
N ASN A 125 29.05 23.84 10.38
CA ASN A 125 29.73 22.99 11.37
C ASN A 125 29.02 23.02 12.73
N ALA A 126 27.70 22.87 12.71
CA ALA A 126 26.87 23.04 13.90
C ALA A 126 27.09 21.89 14.91
N THR A 127 27.34 22.24 16.18
CA THR A 127 27.66 21.29 17.26
C THR A 127 26.94 21.67 18.56
N GLY A 128 26.89 20.73 19.51
CA GLY A 128 26.32 20.98 20.84
C GLY A 128 24.86 21.42 20.78
N PHE A 129 24.54 22.60 21.35
CA PHE A 129 23.17 23.12 21.41
C PHE A 129 22.58 23.49 20.04
N LEU A 130 23.41 23.65 19.02
CA LEU A 130 22.98 23.90 17.65
C LEU A 130 23.04 22.65 16.77
N TYR A 131 23.20 21.47 17.37
CA TYR A 131 23.33 20.21 16.63
C TYR A 131 22.11 19.96 15.74
N PHE A 132 20.91 20.28 16.21
CA PHE A 132 19.71 20.39 15.37
C PHE A 132 19.71 21.77 14.70
N ALA A 133 20.44 21.85 13.58
CA ALA A 133 20.84 23.11 12.97
C ALA A 133 19.69 23.91 12.33
N TRP A 134 18.47 23.36 12.23
CA TRP A 134 17.32 24.09 11.68
C TRP A 134 16.98 25.35 12.49
N VAL A 135 17.29 25.37 13.80
CA VAL A 135 17.13 26.52 14.70
C VAL A 135 17.84 27.78 14.18
N ILE A 136 18.92 27.62 13.40
CA ILE A 136 19.65 28.71 12.73
C ILE A 136 18.74 29.50 11.77
N ILE A 137 17.78 28.84 11.12
CA ILE A 137 16.76 29.47 10.27
C ILE A 137 15.50 29.80 11.08
N GLY A 138 15.09 28.90 11.97
CA GLY A 138 13.87 29.02 12.76
C GLY A 138 13.83 30.28 13.63
N VAL A 139 14.93 30.58 14.34
CA VAL A 139 15.00 31.74 15.26
C VAL A 139 14.89 33.08 14.51
N PRO A 140 15.68 33.36 13.46
CA PRO A 140 15.50 34.57 12.67
C PRO A 140 14.08 34.71 12.10
N PHE A 141 13.48 33.62 11.61
CA PHE A 141 12.11 33.64 11.11
C PHE A 141 11.11 34.02 12.20
N ALA A 142 11.19 33.40 13.39
CA ALA A 142 10.33 33.72 14.52
C ALA A 142 10.48 35.18 14.99
N LEU A 143 11.72 35.72 14.98
CA LEU A 143 11.97 37.13 15.30
C LEU A 143 11.35 38.08 14.28
N ILE A 144 11.46 37.79 12.98
CA ILE A 144 10.83 38.58 11.91
C ILE A 144 9.32 38.59 12.10
N VAL A 145 8.70 37.42 12.33
CA VAL A 145 7.26 37.31 12.61
C VAL A 145 6.92 38.15 13.85
N GLY A 146 7.68 38.05 14.93
CA GLY A 146 7.49 38.84 16.14
C GLY A 146 7.50 40.35 15.90
N VAL A 147 8.47 40.85 15.12
CA VAL A 147 8.58 42.28 14.77
C VAL A 147 7.42 42.73 13.89
N VAL A 148 7.09 41.97 12.84
CA VAL A 148 6.00 42.27 11.90
C VAL A 148 4.65 42.29 12.63
N TYR A 149 4.43 41.35 13.54
CA TYR A 149 3.18 41.22 14.30
C TYR A 149 3.15 42.05 15.58
N PHE A 150 4.22 42.74 15.96
CA PHE A 150 4.28 43.50 17.21
C PHE A 150 3.15 44.53 17.35
N LYS A 151 2.95 45.37 16.32
CA LYS A 151 1.88 46.39 16.33
C LYS A 151 0.49 45.75 16.30
N PHE A 152 0.33 44.62 15.60
CA PHE A 152 -0.91 43.87 15.55
C PHE A 152 -1.24 43.25 16.92
N LEU A 153 -0.25 42.68 17.60
CA LEU A 153 -0.39 42.08 18.92
C LEU A 153 -0.81 43.13 19.97
N LEU A 154 -0.23 44.33 19.90
CA LEU A 154 -0.63 45.45 20.77
C LEU A 154 -2.05 45.96 20.49
N HIS A 155 -2.59 45.71 19.30
CA HIS A 155 -3.95 46.08 18.93
C HIS A 155 -5.01 45.12 19.50
N LEU A 156 -4.62 43.89 19.87
CA LEU A 156 -5.55 42.92 20.45
C LEU A 156 -5.99 43.33 21.87
N PRO A 157 -7.21 42.94 22.32
CA PRO A 157 -7.64 43.14 23.69
C PRO A 157 -6.65 42.55 24.70
N LYS A 158 -6.46 43.22 25.84
CA LYS A 158 -5.42 42.86 26.84
C LYS A 158 -5.46 41.37 27.23
N SER A 159 -6.66 40.79 27.38
CA SER A 159 -6.81 39.35 27.71
C SER A 159 -6.28 38.46 26.60
N THR A 160 -6.73 38.65 25.36
CA THR A 160 -6.29 37.88 24.19
C THR A 160 -4.80 38.05 23.95
N ARG A 161 -4.30 39.29 24.00
CA ARG A 161 -2.88 39.61 23.83
C ARG A 161 -2.01 38.81 24.80
N ASN A 162 -2.33 38.84 26.10
CA ASN A 162 -1.53 38.15 27.10
C ASN A 162 -1.57 36.63 26.91
N GLN A 163 -2.69 36.06 26.48
CA GLN A 163 -2.80 34.64 26.16
C GLN A 163 -2.02 34.26 24.91
N VAL A 164 -2.02 35.09 23.87
CA VAL A 164 -1.20 34.88 22.67
C VAL A 164 0.30 34.98 22.98
N VAL A 165 0.70 35.92 23.85
CA VAL A 165 2.09 36.01 24.32
C VAL A 165 2.49 34.76 25.10
N LEU A 166 1.62 34.27 26.00
CA LEU A 166 1.86 33.02 26.74
C LEU A 166 1.97 31.82 25.79
N ALA A 167 1.08 31.71 24.82
CA ALA A 167 1.11 30.66 23.81
C ALA A 167 2.42 30.67 23.01
N ALA A 168 2.84 31.85 22.54
CA ALA A 168 4.09 32.01 21.80
C ALA A 168 5.32 31.69 22.66
N ALA A 169 5.32 32.11 23.93
CA ALA A 169 6.41 31.79 24.86
C ALA A 169 6.52 30.28 25.15
N LEU A 170 5.40 29.57 25.28
CA LEU A 170 5.39 28.11 25.44
C LEU A 170 5.87 27.41 24.17
N TYR A 171 5.29 27.75 23.02
CA TYR A 171 5.58 27.09 21.74
C TYR A 171 7.03 27.33 21.30
N ILE A 172 7.44 28.60 21.17
CA ILE A 172 8.79 28.94 20.75
C ILE A 172 9.81 28.55 21.82
N GLY A 173 9.41 28.56 23.10
CA GLY A 173 10.26 28.08 24.20
C GLY A 173 10.58 26.59 24.07
N GLY A 174 9.59 25.75 23.75
CA GLY A 174 9.79 24.33 23.42
C GLY A 174 10.72 24.19 22.22
N ALA A 175 10.25 24.68 21.06
CA ALA A 175 10.89 24.54 19.75
C ALA A 175 12.32 25.08 19.65
N VAL A 176 12.67 26.10 20.44
CA VAL A 176 14.00 26.71 20.37
C VAL A 176 14.84 26.33 21.56
N VAL A 177 14.34 26.53 22.79
CA VAL A 177 15.17 26.43 23.99
C VAL A 177 15.31 24.97 24.42
N ILE A 178 14.19 24.26 24.55
CA ILE A 178 14.19 22.88 25.05
C ILE A 178 14.79 21.95 23.99
N GLU A 179 14.46 22.18 22.71
CA GLU A 179 15.08 21.46 21.61
C GLU A 179 16.59 21.69 21.53
N SER A 180 17.09 22.91 21.70
CA SER A 180 18.55 23.12 21.75
C SER A 180 19.21 22.30 22.88
N ILE A 181 18.52 22.12 24.01
CA ILE A 181 19.01 21.29 25.12
C ILE A 181 18.98 19.80 24.74
N SER A 182 17.91 19.32 24.09
CA SER A 182 17.80 17.94 23.61
C SER A 182 18.85 17.65 22.52
N ALA A 183 19.12 18.61 21.63
CA ALA A 183 20.16 18.57 20.62
C ALA A 183 21.57 18.43 21.22
N ASN A 184 21.89 19.18 22.27
CA ASN A 184 23.17 19.04 22.97
C ASN A 184 23.30 17.65 23.61
N LYS A 185 22.21 17.14 24.19
CA LYS A 185 22.19 15.81 24.78
C LYS A 185 22.48 14.74 23.71
N TRP A 186 21.79 14.81 22.58
CA TRP A 186 22.00 13.93 21.43
C TRP A 186 23.45 13.97 20.93
N TYR A 187 24.03 15.16 20.80
CA TYR A 187 25.43 15.33 20.38
C TYR A 187 26.43 14.62 21.31
N LEU A 188 26.14 14.56 22.61
CA LEU A 188 27.04 13.97 23.61
C LEU A 188 26.94 12.44 23.73
N ASP A 189 25.76 11.84 23.51
CA ASP A 189 25.55 10.40 23.76
C ASP A 189 24.79 9.63 22.67
N GLY A 190 24.52 10.25 21.53
CA GLY A 190 23.88 9.60 20.38
C GLY A 190 22.39 9.30 20.55
N GLY A 191 21.70 9.93 21.52
CA GLY A 191 20.23 9.99 21.52
C GLY A 191 19.48 8.77 22.05
N THR A 192 20.17 7.82 22.66
CA THR A 192 19.56 6.56 23.14
C THR A 192 19.15 6.61 24.62
N SER A 193 19.49 7.68 25.34
CA SER A 193 19.24 7.77 26.77
C SER A 193 17.80 8.14 27.13
N LEU A 194 17.33 7.62 28.28
CA LEU A 194 16.05 8.01 28.89
C LEU A 194 16.00 9.51 29.16
N GLN A 195 17.13 10.13 29.49
CA GLN A 195 17.25 11.57 29.70
C GLN A 195 16.95 12.36 28.42
N TYR A 196 17.51 11.96 27.28
CA TYR A 196 17.17 12.59 25.99
C TYR A 196 15.65 12.47 25.71
N THR A 197 15.09 11.28 25.92
CA THR A 197 13.65 11.06 25.70
C THR A 197 12.80 11.95 26.61
N ALA A 198 13.15 12.07 27.88
CA ALA A 198 12.43 12.92 28.83
C ALA A 198 12.50 14.40 28.45
N ILE A 199 13.65 14.89 28.00
CA ILE A 199 13.81 16.29 27.55
C ILE A 199 12.93 16.55 26.32
N GLY A 200 12.99 15.67 25.31
CA GLY A 200 12.12 15.78 24.13
C GLY A 200 10.63 15.70 24.49
N THR A 201 10.24 14.90 25.48
CA THR A 201 8.82 14.87 25.89
C THR A 201 8.38 16.17 26.55
N VAL A 202 9.27 16.86 27.25
CA VAL A 202 8.99 18.19 27.81
C VAL A 202 8.89 19.22 26.68
N GLU A 203 9.77 19.15 25.69
CA GLU A 203 9.75 19.99 24.48
C GLU A 203 8.38 19.93 23.79
N GLU A 204 7.96 18.71 23.41
CA GLU A 204 6.69 18.45 22.75
C GLU A 204 5.48 18.90 23.58
N PHE A 205 5.54 18.65 24.89
CA PHE A 205 4.50 19.10 25.81
C PHE A 205 4.36 20.63 25.86
N PHE A 206 5.47 21.35 25.78
CA PHE A 206 5.47 22.82 25.73
C PHE A 206 4.87 23.33 24.41
N GLU A 207 5.21 22.71 23.30
CA GLU A 207 4.64 23.05 21.98
C GLU A 207 3.13 22.83 21.92
N MET A 208 2.66 21.64 22.31
CA MET A 208 1.23 21.35 22.40
C MET A 208 0.51 22.32 23.33
N SER A 209 1.09 22.62 24.49
CA SER A 209 0.52 23.56 25.45
C SER A 209 0.41 24.96 24.85
N GLY A 210 1.42 25.41 24.12
CA GLY A 210 1.39 26.67 23.37
C GLY A 210 0.26 26.72 22.35
N ALA A 211 0.12 25.67 21.52
CA ALA A 211 -0.96 25.57 20.54
C ALA A 211 -2.35 25.56 21.19
N ILE A 212 -2.53 24.83 22.30
CA ILE A 212 -3.80 24.74 23.04
C ILE A 212 -4.18 26.11 23.64
N VAL A 213 -3.23 26.80 24.29
CA VAL A 213 -3.46 28.15 24.82
C VAL A 213 -3.81 29.12 23.69
N PHE A 214 -3.18 29.00 22.53
CA PHE A 214 -3.50 29.82 21.36
C PHE A 214 -4.93 29.58 20.86
N ILE A 215 -5.35 28.32 20.68
CA ILE A 215 -6.71 27.97 20.29
C ILE A 215 -7.73 28.53 21.29
N TYR A 216 -7.46 28.36 22.58
CA TYR A 216 -8.31 28.91 23.63
C TYR A 216 -8.42 30.45 23.54
N ALA A 217 -7.31 31.14 23.31
CA ALA A 217 -7.27 32.58 23.13
C ALA A 217 -8.11 33.02 21.93
N MET A 218 -7.97 32.33 20.79
CA MET A 218 -8.69 32.64 19.55
C MET A 218 -10.19 32.37 19.68
N LEU A 219 -10.60 31.28 20.35
CA LEU A 219 -12.01 30.99 20.59
C LEU A 219 -12.66 32.05 21.47
N ASN A 220 -12.00 32.47 22.57
CA ASN A 220 -12.52 33.53 23.43
C ASN A 220 -12.53 34.88 22.72
N TYR A 221 -11.48 35.18 21.94
CA TYR A 221 -11.42 36.39 21.14
C TYR A 221 -12.60 36.42 20.15
N PHE A 222 -12.80 35.34 19.38
CA PHE A 222 -13.91 35.22 18.44
C PHE A 222 -15.26 35.37 19.13
N ALA A 223 -15.49 34.65 20.24
CA ALA A 223 -16.73 34.73 21.00
C ALA A 223 -17.01 36.15 21.53
N SER A 224 -15.98 36.91 21.91
CA SER A 224 -16.11 38.24 22.52
C SER A 224 -16.69 39.30 21.58
N TYR A 225 -16.55 39.15 20.26
CA TYR A 225 -17.07 40.11 19.28
C TYR A 225 -18.07 39.52 18.27
N ALA A 226 -18.04 38.21 18.02
CA ALA A 226 -18.98 37.56 17.09
C ALA A 226 -20.28 37.14 17.79
N GLY A 227 -20.27 36.93 19.11
CA GLY A 227 -21.43 36.57 19.93
C GLY A 227 -21.99 35.16 19.69
N ARG A 228 -22.33 34.82 18.44
CA ARG A 228 -22.85 33.51 18.00
C ARG A 228 -22.46 33.27 16.54
N MET A 229 -21.97 32.07 16.24
CA MET A 229 -21.76 31.61 14.87
C MET A 229 -22.82 30.57 14.53
N GLU A 230 -23.65 30.86 13.54
CA GLU A 230 -24.60 29.89 12.98
C GLU A 230 -24.03 29.35 11.67
N ILE A 231 -23.73 28.05 11.65
CA ILE A 231 -23.40 27.34 10.41
C ILE A 231 -24.73 26.89 9.80
N VAL A 232 -25.25 27.68 8.88
CA VAL A 232 -26.47 27.35 8.14
C VAL A 232 -26.08 26.61 6.86
N LEU A 233 -26.27 25.30 6.87
CA LEU A 233 -26.18 24.49 5.65
C LEU A 233 -27.48 24.70 4.86
N GLN A 234 -27.46 25.64 3.92
CA GLN A 234 -28.59 25.83 3.01
C GLN A 234 -28.59 24.72 1.97
N ASN A 235 -29.76 24.10 1.78
CA ASN A 235 -30.01 23.20 0.66
C ASN A 235 -30.54 24.06 -0.49
N ASP A 236 -29.98 23.95 -1.70
CA ASP A 236 -30.29 24.84 -2.84
C ASP A 236 -31.79 24.84 -3.25
N GLN A 237 -32.57 23.84 -2.82
CA GLN A 237 -34.03 23.82 -3.01
C GLN A 237 -34.77 24.95 -2.27
N SER A 238 -34.20 25.49 -1.19
CA SER A 238 -34.82 26.55 -0.37
C SER A 238 -34.77 27.93 -1.05
N ALA A 239 -33.74 28.17 -1.87
CA ALA A 239 -33.57 29.41 -2.62
C ALA A 239 -34.52 29.48 -3.83
N ILE A 240 -34.79 28.32 -4.46
CA ILE A 240 -35.75 28.19 -5.57
C ILE A 240 -37.19 28.36 -5.07
N ALA A 241 -37.54 27.78 -3.92
CA ALA A 241 -38.88 27.85 -3.34
C ALA A 241 -39.33 29.26 -2.91
N LEU A 242 -38.39 30.14 -2.48
CA LEU A 242 -38.71 31.53 -2.13
C LEU A 242 -38.94 32.41 -3.37
N GLN A 243 -38.40 32.01 -4.52
CA GLN A 243 -38.58 32.70 -5.79
C GLN A 243 -39.87 32.24 -6.51
N ASP A 244 -40.24 30.98 -6.34
CA ASP A 244 -41.48 30.40 -6.89
C ASP A 244 -42.74 30.74 -6.07
N ALA A 245 -42.63 30.99 -4.76
CA ALA A 245 -43.78 31.33 -3.91
C ALA A 245 -44.41 32.70 -4.20
N ALA A 246 -43.72 33.59 -4.93
CA ALA A 246 -44.27 34.87 -5.39
C ALA A 246 -45.03 34.76 -6.73
N ALA A 247 -44.98 33.60 -7.42
CA ALA A 247 -45.53 33.41 -8.74
C ALA A 247 -46.59 32.29 -8.77
N SER A 248 -47.84 32.70 -8.59
CA SER A 248 -49.09 32.02 -8.97
C SER A 248 -49.69 30.95 -8.03
N PRO A 249 -51.03 31.00 -7.81
CA PRO A 249 -51.80 29.94 -7.19
C PRO A 249 -52.29 28.96 -8.26
N LYS A 250 -52.00 27.66 -8.13
CA LYS A 250 -52.72 26.62 -8.88
C LYS A 250 -52.74 25.27 -8.16
N LEU A 251 -53.92 24.97 -7.64
CA LEU A 251 -54.59 23.66 -7.52
C LEU A 251 -53.69 22.42 -7.53
N LEU A 252 -53.47 21.86 -6.34
CA LEU A 252 -53.00 20.49 -6.15
C LEU A 252 -54.15 19.52 -6.44
N SER A 253 -54.04 18.79 -7.54
CA SER A 253 -54.64 17.47 -7.66
C SER A 253 -53.57 16.46 -7.23
N GLU A 254 -53.92 15.63 -6.24
CA GLU A 254 -53.06 14.56 -5.73
C GLU A 254 -52.77 13.53 -6.84
N PRO A 255 -51.53 13.03 -6.98
CA PRO A 255 -51.29 11.83 -7.75
C PRO A 255 -51.61 10.62 -6.88
N VAL A 256 -52.60 9.86 -7.34
CA VAL A 256 -52.89 8.49 -6.93
C VAL A 256 -51.63 7.64 -7.07
N TYR A 257 -51.15 7.05 -5.98
CA TYR A 257 -50.14 5.99 -6.01
C TYR A 257 -50.77 4.72 -6.59
N THR A 258 -50.61 4.50 -7.89
CA THR A 258 -50.81 3.16 -8.49
C THR A 258 -49.61 2.28 -8.15
N THR A 259 -49.78 1.46 -7.13
CA THR A 259 -48.96 0.27 -6.88
C THR A 259 -49.19 -0.75 -8.00
N THR A 260 -48.26 -0.83 -8.96
CA THR A 260 -47.77 -2.06 -9.64
C THR A 260 -47.02 -1.68 -10.91
N SER A 261 -45.68 -1.61 -10.85
CA SER A 261 -44.85 -1.81 -12.03
C SER A 261 -44.15 -3.16 -11.86
N ALA A 262 -44.69 -4.17 -12.56
CA ALA A 262 -43.97 -5.41 -12.80
C ALA A 262 -42.62 -5.08 -13.45
N GLU A 263 -41.54 -5.72 -12.99
CA GLU A 263 -40.23 -5.65 -13.64
C GLU A 263 -40.41 -5.98 -15.14
N PRO A 264 -39.88 -5.17 -16.07
CA PRO A 264 -39.99 -5.47 -17.49
C PRO A 264 -39.30 -6.81 -17.75
N ALA A 265 -40.05 -7.76 -18.31
CA ALA A 265 -39.54 -9.08 -18.67
C ALA A 265 -38.27 -8.92 -19.52
N VAL A 266 -37.15 -9.44 -19.03
CA VAL A 266 -35.88 -9.46 -19.75
C VAL A 266 -36.09 -10.27 -21.03
N THR A 267 -36.14 -9.58 -22.18
CA THR A 267 -36.37 -10.23 -23.47
C THR A 267 -35.10 -10.97 -23.92
N LEU A 268 -35.26 -12.12 -24.59
CA LEU A 268 -34.13 -12.89 -25.14
C LEU A 268 -33.19 -12.02 -25.99
N SER A 269 -33.75 -11.07 -26.76
CA SER A 269 -32.97 -10.12 -27.57
C SER A 269 -32.11 -9.15 -26.73
N SER A 270 -32.61 -8.70 -25.58
CA SER A 270 -31.84 -7.86 -24.65
C SER A 270 -30.72 -8.63 -23.94
N MET A 271 -30.95 -9.90 -23.62
CA MET A 271 -29.93 -10.80 -23.09
C MET A 271 -28.85 -11.04 -24.14
N LEU A 272 -29.24 -11.41 -25.35
CA LEU A 272 -28.31 -11.66 -26.45
C LEU A 272 -27.41 -10.44 -26.69
N LYS A 273 -27.98 -9.22 -26.80
CA LYS A 273 -27.18 -7.99 -26.95
C LYS A 273 -26.15 -7.82 -25.82
N THR A 274 -26.55 -8.11 -24.58
CA THR A 274 -25.65 -8.06 -23.43
C THR A 274 -24.49 -9.03 -23.55
N TRP A 275 -24.78 -10.29 -23.92
CA TRP A 275 -23.75 -11.32 -24.11
C TRP A 275 -22.77 -10.94 -25.21
N HIS A 276 -23.25 -10.39 -26.33
CA HIS A 276 -22.40 -9.94 -27.43
C HIS A 276 -21.45 -8.82 -26.99
N VAL A 277 -21.94 -7.85 -26.21
CA VAL A 277 -21.09 -6.77 -25.67
C VAL A 277 -20.02 -7.34 -24.72
N GLY A 278 -20.41 -8.23 -23.82
CA GLY A 278 -19.45 -8.89 -22.91
C GLY A 278 -18.39 -9.71 -23.66
N LEU A 279 -18.80 -10.47 -24.68
CA LEU A 279 -17.90 -11.27 -25.51
C LEU A 279 -16.96 -10.39 -26.35
N LEU A 280 -17.45 -9.27 -26.89
CA LEU A 280 -16.63 -8.31 -27.62
C LEU A 280 -15.59 -7.66 -26.70
N LEU A 281 -16.00 -7.24 -25.49
CA LEU A 281 -15.09 -6.70 -24.46
C LEU A 281 -14.03 -7.72 -24.07
N TYR A 282 -14.43 -8.98 -23.87
CA TYR A 282 -13.50 -10.07 -23.61
C TYR A 282 -12.50 -10.22 -24.76
N GLY A 283 -12.98 -10.30 -26.02
CA GLY A 283 -12.12 -10.46 -27.19
C GLY A 283 -11.14 -9.31 -27.40
N ILE A 284 -11.58 -8.06 -27.25
CA ILE A 284 -10.71 -6.88 -27.33
C ILE A 284 -9.64 -6.91 -26.23
N SER A 285 -10.06 -7.17 -24.99
CA SER A 285 -9.13 -7.20 -23.84
C SER A 285 -8.12 -8.34 -23.98
N PHE A 286 -8.58 -9.51 -24.41
CA PHE A 286 -7.74 -10.67 -24.69
C PHE A 286 -6.68 -10.35 -25.75
N ALA A 287 -7.06 -9.69 -26.85
CA ALA A 287 -6.14 -9.30 -27.90
C ALA A 287 -5.08 -8.27 -27.42
N LEU A 288 -5.51 -7.24 -26.68
CA LEU A 288 -4.60 -6.22 -26.14
C LEU A 288 -3.61 -6.80 -25.12
N LEU A 289 -4.08 -7.65 -24.21
CA LEU A 289 -3.22 -8.31 -23.22
C LEU A 289 -2.28 -9.34 -23.88
N SER A 290 -2.75 -10.05 -24.90
CA SER A 290 -1.90 -10.93 -25.71
C SER A 290 -0.77 -10.17 -26.39
N MET A 291 -1.07 -9.00 -26.97
CA MET A 291 -0.06 -8.15 -27.60
C MET A 291 1.07 -7.76 -26.64
N ILE A 292 0.76 -7.56 -25.35
CA ILE A 292 1.76 -7.27 -24.33
C ILE A 292 2.58 -8.51 -23.96
N ILE A 293 1.93 -9.60 -23.55
CA ILE A 293 2.65 -10.76 -22.98
C ILE A 293 3.44 -11.55 -24.04
N PHE A 294 3.03 -11.48 -25.31
CA PHE A 294 3.73 -12.09 -26.43
C PHE A 294 4.73 -11.13 -27.11
N ALA A 295 4.94 -9.93 -26.56
CA ALA A 295 6.03 -9.05 -27.00
C ALA A 295 7.44 -9.63 -26.68
N THR A 296 7.51 -10.65 -25.83
CA THR A 296 8.72 -11.39 -25.46
C THR A 296 8.42 -12.90 -25.47
N PRO A 297 9.39 -13.78 -25.79
CA PRO A 297 9.24 -15.22 -25.58
C PRO A 297 9.24 -15.57 -24.07
N ALA A 298 9.85 -14.76 -23.21
CA ALA A 298 9.97 -14.99 -21.78
C ALA A 298 8.68 -14.75 -20.98
N LEU A 299 8.63 -15.29 -19.76
CA LEU A 299 7.65 -14.89 -18.75
C LEU A 299 8.06 -13.55 -18.12
N LEU A 300 7.09 -12.77 -17.62
CA LEU A 300 7.32 -11.40 -17.18
C LEU A 300 7.94 -11.33 -15.77
N GLY A 301 7.50 -12.18 -14.85
CA GLY A 301 8.02 -12.27 -13.49
C GLY A 301 9.09 -13.34 -13.30
N THR A 302 9.91 -13.18 -12.25
CA THR A 302 10.86 -14.22 -11.80
C THR A 302 10.12 -15.46 -11.29
N ASP A 303 9.11 -15.26 -10.45
CA ASP A 303 8.31 -16.34 -9.82
C ASP A 303 7.40 -17.07 -10.80
N ASP A 304 7.21 -16.53 -12.00
CA ASP A 304 6.33 -17.09 -13.02
C ASP A 304 6.72 -18.55 -13.35
N TYR A 305 8.02 -18.85 -13.42
CA TYR A 305 8.53 -20.19 -13.70
C TYR A 305 8.23 -21.19 -12.58
N TYR A 306 8.25 -20.75 -11.32
CA TYR A 306 7.84 -21.58 -10.19
C TYR A 306 6.38 -21.99 -10.33
N HIS A 307 5.48 -21.05 -10.65
CA HIS A 307 4.06 -21.36 -10.79
C HIS A 307 3.76 -22.32 -11.96
N VAL A 308 4.49 -22.21 -13.07
CA VAL A 308 4.40 -23.18 -14.17
C VAL A 308 4.94 -24.53 -13.74
N GLY A 309 6.09 -24.57 -13.07
CA GLY A 309 6.69 -25.81 -12.55
C GLY A 309 5.77 -26.54 -11.56
N MET A 310 5.14 -25.80 -10.65
CA MET A 310 4.14 -26.33 -9.72
C MET A 310 2.94 -26.94 -10.45
N ALA A 311 2.43 -26.27 -11.48
CA ALA A 311 1.33 -26.80 -12.29
C ALA A 311 1.74 -28.11 -13.02
N SER A 312 2.97 -28.18 -13.54
CA SER A 312 3.52 -29.42 -14.11
C SER A 312 3.60 -30.54 -13.06
N GLN A 313 4.08 -30.23 -11.85
CA GLN A 313 4.17 -31.21 -10.75
C GLN A 313 2.80 -31.72 -10.30
N ILE A 314 1.76 -30.89 -10.27
CA ILE A 314 0.38 -31.35 -10.03
C ILE A 314 -0.08 -32.33 -11.11
N ALA A 315 0.21 -32.03 -12.38
CA ALA A 315 -0.16 -32.90 -13.50
C ALA A 315 0.58 -34.25 -13.47
N GLU A 316 1.87 -34.23 -13.11
CA GLU A 316 2.73 -35.41 -13.02
C GLU A 316 2.37 -36.30 -11.82
N GLN A 317 2.31 -35.71 -10.63
CA GLN A 317 2.04 -36.44 -9.38
C GLN A 317 0.57 -36.84 -9.23
N LYS A 318 -0.36 -36.17 -9.93
CA LYS A 318 -1.81 -36.39 -9.87
C LYS A 318 -2.38 -36.32 -8.45
N ARG A 319 -1.84 -35.42 -7.62
CA ARG A 319 -2.21 -35.22 -6.23
C ARG A 319 -2.45 -33.75 -5.95
N LEU A 320 -3.36 -33.45 -5.01
CA LEU A 320 -3.61 -32.09 -4.54
C LEU A 320 -2.60 -31.65 -3.48
N ALA A 321 -2.22 -32.58 -2.58
CA ALA A 321 -1.11 -32.42 -1.66
C ALA A 321 0.15 -32.98 -2.34
N LEU A 322 1.03 -32.08 -2.77
CA LEU A 322 2.25 -32.41 -3.51
C LEU A 322 3.35 -32.89 -2.58
N GLU A 323 4.16 -33.80 -3.08
CA GLU A 323 5.48 -34.08 -2.52
C GLU A 323 6.44 -33.03 -3.07
N PHE A 324 7.04 -32.25 -2.16
CA PHE A 324 7.93 -31.13 -2.48
C PHE A 324 9.32 -31.33 -1.86
N PRO A 325 10.22 -32.10 -2.50
CA PRO A 325 11.54 -32.39 -1.95
C PRO A 325 12.60 -31.31 -2.22
N TRP A 326 12.28 -30.26 -2.98
CA TRP A 326 13.30 -29.40 -3.60
C TRP A 326 13.90 -28.30 -2.71
N LEU A 327 13.33 -28.03 -1.53
CA LEU A 327 13.86 -27.05 -0.57
C LEU A 327 13.98 -27.63 0.85
N PRO A 328 14.77 -28.70 1.05
CA PRO A 328 14.78 -29.49 2.28
C PRO A 328 15.28 -28.72 3.52
N GLN A 329 16.07 -27.66 3.34
CA GLN A 329 16.66 -26.88 4.43
C GLN A 329 15.82 -25.67 4.85
N THR A 330 14.64 -25.48 4.26
CA THR A 330 13.79 -24.30 4.52
C THR A 330 12.54 -24.67 5.32
N ILE A 331 11.74 -23.66 5.67
CA ILE A 331 10.38 -23.90 6.22
C ILE A 331 9.44 -24.60 5.22
N LEU A 332 9.83 -24.71 3.95
CA LEU A 332 9.15 -25.47 2.89
C LEU A 332 9.72 -26.88 2.71
N ASN A 333 10.39 -27.43 3.73
CA ASN A 333 10.90 -28.79 3.72
C ASN A 333 9.77 -29.83 3.43
N PRO A 334 10.12 -31.04 2.95
CA PRO A 334 9.13 -32.04 2.54
C PRO A 334 8.06 -32.37 3.58
N GLU A 335 8.37 -32.24 4.88
CA GLU A 335 7.43 -32.53 5.97
C GLU A 335 6.42 -31.40 6.22
N ASN A 336 6.83 -30.15 5.97
CA ASN A 336 6.05 -28.96 6.34
C ASN A 336 5.53 -28.17 5.13
N PHE A 337 5.80 -28.63 3.90
CA PHE A 337 5.41 -27.93 2.69
C PHE A 337 3.90 -27.68 2.61
N VAL A 338 3.53 -26.44 2.29
CA VAL A 338 2.15 -26.03 2.01
C VAL A 338 2.11 -25.27 0.68
N ASP A 339 1.34 -25.79 -0.27
CA ASP A 339 0.99 -25.03 -1.46
C ASP A 339 -0.09 -23.99 -1.13
N HIS A 340 0.36 -22.84 -0.65
CA HIS A 340 -0.53 -21.71 -0.38
C HIS A 340 -1.11 -21.06 -1.64
N HIS A 341 -0.74 -21.51 -2.85
CA HIS A 341 -1.26 -21.04 -4.13
C HIS A 341 -2.09 -22.11 -4.88
N LEU A 342 -2.56 -23.13 -4.16
CA LEU A 342 -3.17 -24.34 -4.72
C LEU A 342 -4.20 -24.10 -5.83
N LEU A 343 -5.21 -23.23 -5.61
CA LEU A 343 -6.24 -22.99 -6.62
C LEU A 343 -5.66 -22.36 -7.89
N PHE A 344 -4.64 -21.50 -7.75
CA PHE A 344 -3.99 -20.89 -8.90
C PHE A 344 -3.23 -21.93 -9.72
N HIS A 345 -2.46 -22.80 -9.07
CA HIS A 345 -1.76 -23.88 -9.77
C HIS A 345 -2.73 -24.85 -10.45
N LEU A 346 -3.82 -25.24 -9.78
CA LEU A 346 -4.88 -26.07 -10.37
C LEU A 346 -5.52 -25.42 -11.60
N TYR A 347 -5.73 -24.10 -11.57
CA TYR A 347 -6.21 -23.36 -12.73
C TYR A 347 -5.19 -23.40 -13.89
N LEU A 348 -3.89 -23.34 -13.60
CA LEU A 348 -2.84 -23.37 -14.63
C LEU A 348 -2.66 -24.74 -15.27
N VAL A 349 -2.83 -25.84 -14.54
CA VAL A 349 -2.64 -27.24 -15.01
C VAL A 349 -3.15 -27.48 -16.43
N PRO A 350 -4.43 -27.25 -16.77
CA PRO A 350 -4.94 -27.56 -18.12
C PRO A 350 -4.25 -26.74 -19.22
N TRP A 351 -3.82 -25.52 -18.93
CA TRP A 351 -3.13 -24.68 -19.90
C TRP A 351 -1.70 -25.14 -20.12
N VAL A 352 -0.99 -25.42 -19.02
CA VAL A 352 0.41 -25.86 -19.04
C VAL A 352 0.54 -27.23 -19.69
N VAL A 353 -0.35 -28.16 -19.38
CA VAL A 353 -0.36 -29.51 -20.01
C VAL A 353 -0.59 -29.42 -21.52
N VAL A 354 -1.45 -28.51 -21.98
CA VAL A 354 -1.78 -28.38 -23.42
C VAL A 354 -0.71 -27.64 -24.21
N ALA A 355 -0.10 -26.59 -23.64
CA ALA A 355 0.74 -25.66 -24.41
C ALA A 355 1.97 -25.11 -23.65
N GLY A 356 2.36 -25.71 -22.53
CA GLY A 356 3.54 -25.32 -21.75
C GLY A 356 3.53 -23.84 -21.35
N LEU A 357 4.66 -23.16 -21.59
CA LEU A 357 4.82 -21.72 -21.31
C LEU A 357 3.81 -20.84 -22.07
N THR A 358 3.48 -21.19 -23.32
CA THR A 358 2.45 -20.48 -24.10
C THR A 358 1.09 -20.61 -23.44
N GLY A 359 0.76 -21.81 -22.94
CA GLY A 359 -0.45 -22.05 -22.17
C GLY A 359 -0.53 -21.19 -20.91
N ALA A 360 0.55 -21.13 -20.13
CA ALA A 360 0.62 -20.29 -18.94
C ALA A 360 0.39 -18.79 -19.25
N LYS A 361 0.95 -18.27 -20.35
CA LYS A 361 0.69 -16.91 -20.83
C LYS A 361 -0.79 -16.70 -21.16
N LEU A 362 -1.39 -17.61 -21.92
CA LEU A 362 -2.81 -17.52 -22.27
C LEU A 362 -3.72 -17.61 -21.04
N ALA A 363 -3.32 -18.36 -20.02
CA ALA A 363 -4.07 -18.49 -18.77
C ALA A 363 -4.20 -17.15 -18.04
N VAL A 364 -3.14 -16.34 -17.96
CA VAL A 364 -3.21 -15.00 -17.34
C VAL A 364 -3.85 -13.96 -18.24
N VAL A 365 -3.72 -14.05 -19.56
CA VAL A 365 -4.49 -13.23 -20.50
C VAL A 365 -5.99 -13.46 -20.31
N ASN A 366 -6.41 -14.72 -20.16
CA ASN A 366 -7.81 -15.07 -19.86
C ASN A 366 -8.28 -14.42 -18.55
N ILE A 367 -7.49 -14.53 -17.47
CA ILE A 367 -7.80 -13.86 -16.20
C ILE A 367 -7.95 -12.34 -16.39
N GLY A 368 -6.98 -11.69 -17.04
CA GLY A 368 -7.03 -10.24 -17.27
C GLY A 368 -8.22 -9.79 -18.11
N ALA A 369 -8.60 -10.56 -19.13
CA ALA A 369 -9.81 -10.30 -19.92
C ALA A 369 -11.08 -10.46 -19.06
N LEU A 370 -11.14 -11.48 -18.20
CA LEU A 370 -12.23 -11.67 -17.24
C LEU A 370 -12.30 -10.54 -16.20
N VAL A 371 -11.18 -9.96 -15.77
CA VAL A 371 -11.15 -8.77 -14.90
C VAL A 371 -11.86 -7.59 -15.56
N VAL A 372 -11.58 -7.32 -16.85
CA VAL A 372 -12.25 -6.25 -17.60
C VAL A 372 -13.75 -6.51 -17.73
N VAL A 373 -14.15 -7.76 -18.00
CA VAL A 373 -15.57 -8.16 -18.07
C VAL A 373 -16.24 -8.04 -16.70
N ALA A 374 -15.57 -8.40 -15.60
CA ALA A 374 -16.09 -8.27 -14.25
C ALA A 374 -16.28 -6.80 -13.86
N LEU A 375 -15.31 -5.93 -14.17
CA LEU A 375 -15.44 -4.47 -14.03
C LEU A 375 -16.66 -3.94 -14.78
N TRP A 376 -16.79 -4.30 -16.06
CA TRP A 376 -17.95 -3.96 -16.88
C TRP A 376 -19.27 -4.47 -16.26
N GLY A 377 -19.27 -5.71 -15.74
CA GLY A 377 -20.42 -6.34 -15.11
C GLY A 377 -20.88 -5.59 -13.85
N VAL A 378 -19.95 -5.17 -13.00
CA VAL A 378 -20.22 -4.32 -11.83
C VAL A 378 -20.81 -2.98 -12.29
N MET A 379 -20.14 -2.27 -13.20
CA MET A 379 -20.56 -0.97 -13.71
C MET A 379 -21.97 -1.01 -14.31
N ARG A 380 -22.26 -1.99 -15.18
CA ARG A 380 -23.60 -2.17 -15.75
C ARG A 380 -24.64 -2.36 -14.66
N ARG A 381 -24.31 -3.13 -13.63
CA ARG A 381 -25.28 -3.50 -12.61
C ARG A 381 -25.64 -2.33 -11.69
N ILE A 382 -24.71 -1.42 -11.48
CA ILE A 382 -24.96 -0.18 -10.73
C ILE A 382 -25.50 0.96 -11.61
N GLY A 383 -25.80 0.69 -12.89
CA GLY A 383 -26.42 1.66 -13.80
C GLY A 383 -25.45 2.67 -14.41
N VAL A 384 -24.15 2.36 -14.50
CA VAL A 384 -23.18 3.22 -15.20
C VAL A 384 -23.45 3.23 -16.69
N ARG A 385 -23.70 4.42 -17.23
CA ARG A 385 -23.80 4.68 -18.67
C ARG A 385 -22.44 4.47 -19.34
N TYR A 386 -22.46 3.91 -20.54
CA TYR A 386 -21.25 3.58 -21.31
C TYR A 386 -20.25 2.71 -20.55
N ALA A 387 -20.73 1.78 -19.72
CA ALA A 387 -19.91 0.89 -18.91
C ALA A 387 -18.77 0.19 -19.69
N SER A 388 -18.98 -0.10 -20.98
CA SER A 388 -17.95 -0.72 -21.84
C SER A 388 -16.74 0.20 -22.06
N LEU A 389 -16.96 1.51 -22.23
CA LEU A 389 -15.87 2.48 -22.40
C LEU A 389 -15.11 2.66 -21.08
N TRP A 390 -15.84 2.74 -19.95
CA TRP A 390 -15.22 2.78 -18.62
C TRP A 390 -14.39 1.54 -18.33
N ALA A 391 -14.85 0.35 -18.72
CA ALA A 391 -14.08 -0.88 -18.55
C ALA A 391 -12.78 -0.86 -19.38
N LEU A 392 -12.83 -0.36 -20.62
CA LEU A 392 -11.63 -0.19 -21.46
C LEU A 392 -10.68 0.89 -20.94
N ALA A 393 -11.16 1.86 -20.16
CA ALA A 393 -10.29 2.86 -19.53
C ALA A 393 -9.30 2.25 -18.51
N LEU A 394 -9.50 0.99 -18.09
CA LEU A 394 -8.53 0.26 -17.26
C LEU A 394 -7.12 0.24 -17.88
N PHE A 395 -7.03 0.15 -19.20
CA PHE A 395 -5.76 0.15 -19.95
C PHE A 395 -5.02 1.50 -19.94
N ALA A 396 -5.65 2.56 -19.42
CA ALA A 396 -5.05 3.88 -19.27
C ALA A 396 -4.66 4.20 -17.81
N MET A 397 -4.83 3.27 -16.87
CA MET A 397 -4.72 3.59 -15.44
C MET A 397 -3.28 3.57 -14.91
N SER A 398 -2.48 2.56 -15.30
CA SER A 398 -1.13 2.35 -14.76
C SER A 398 -0.35 1.30 -15.55
N VAL A 399 0.92 1.59 -15.87
CA VAL A 399 1.82 0.64 -16.53
C VAL A 399 2.18 -0.54 -15.62
N PRO A 400 2.65 -0.33 -14.37
CA PRO A 400 2.94 -1.45 -13.47
C PRO A 400 1.71 -2.33 -13.19
N PHE A 401 0.51 -1.76 -13.16
CA PHE A 401 -0.72 -2.54 -13.04
C PHE A 401 -0.90 -3.52 -14.21
N LEU A 402 -0.80 -3.06 -15.46
CA LEU A 402 -0.97 -3.94 -16.63
C LEU A 402 0.14 -5.00 -16.69
N TYR A 403 1.38 -4.61 -16.37
CA TYR A 403 2.50 -5.54 -16.31
C TYR A 403 2.26 -6.64 -15.27
N ARG A 404 1.85 -6.27 -14.05
CA ARG A 404 1.62 -7.22 -12.96
C ARG A 404 0.34 -8.04 -13.14
N LEU A 405 -0.66 -7.53 -13.85
CA LEU A 405 -1.85 -8.29 -14.25
C LEU A 405 -1.49 -9.47 -15.17
N LEU A 406 -0.37 -9.37 -15.90
CA LEU A 406 0.10 -10.38 -16.86
C LEU A 406 1.24 -11.27 -16.33
N MET A 407 1.73 -11.06 -15.11
CA MET A 407 2.62 -12.02 -14.44
C MET A 407 1.85 -13.30 -14.12
N ILE A 408 2.50 -14.46 -14.23
CA ILE A 408 1.91 -15.78 -13.93
C ILE A 408 1.91 -16.00 -12.43
N ARG A 409 1.07 -15.22 -11.75
CA ARG A 409 0.92 -15.14 -10.30
C ARG A 409 -0.53 -14.83 -9.91
N THR A 410 -0.81 -14.87 -8.62
CA THR A 410 -2.18 -14.89 -8.08
C THR A 410 -2.90 -13.54 -8.12
N GLN A 411 -2.21 -12.41 -8.27
CA GLN A 411 -2.81 -11.07 -8.16
C GLN A 411 -3.92 -10.77 -9.16
N GLY A 412 -3.82 -11.25 -10.41
CA GLY A 412 -4.86 -11.02 -11.41
C GLY A 412 -6.16 -11.74 -11.03
N MET A 413 -6.04 -12.98 -10.56
CA MET A 413 -7.21 -13.76 -10.12
C MET A 413 -7.76 -13.21 -8.79
N SER A 414 -6.89 -12.73 -7.91
CA SER A 414 -7.26 -12.02 -6.68
C SER A 414 -8.14 -10.80 -6.97
N LEU A 415 -7.73 -9.94 -7.91
CA LEU A 415 -8.54 -8.81 -8.34
C LEU A 415 -9.89 -9.26 -8.92
N LEU A 416 -9.92 -10.31 -9.76
CA LEU A 416 -11.16 -10.87 -10.29
C LEU A 416 -12.12 -11.30 -9.17
N PHE A 417 -11.62 -11.99 -8.15
CA PHE A 417 -12.41 -12.43 -7.00
C PHE A 417 -12.97 -11.24 -6.20
N LEU A 418 -12.17 -10.21 -5.96
CA LEU A 418 -12.64 -9.00 -5.27
C LEU A 418 -13.72 -8.25 -6.07
N LEU A 419 -13.60 -8.20 -7.41
CA LEU A 419 -14.63 -7.62 -8.28
C LEU A 419 -15.93 -8.42 -8.24
N VAL A 420 -15.85 -9.76 -8.24
CA VAL A 420 -17.01 -10.64 -8.08
C VAL A 420 -17.61 -10.48 -6.68
N ALA A 421 -16.79 -10.32 -5.63
CA ALA A 421 -17.27 -10.06 -4.28
C ALA A 421 -18.06 -8.75 -4.21
N ILE A 422 -17.53 -7.65 -4.77
CA ILE A 422 -18.24 -6.37 -4.89
C ILE A 422 -19.55 -6.55 -5.66
N TYR A 423 -19.53 -7.26 -6.79
CA TYR A 423 -20.75 -7.56 -7.53
C TYR A 423 -21.81 -8.24 -6.65
N LEU A 424 -21.45 -9.30 -5.91
CA LEU A 424 -22.37 -10.03 -5.04
C LEU A 424 -22.87 -9.18 -3.85
N LEU A 425 -22.00 -8.38 -3.26
CA LEU A 425 -22.32 -7.47 -2.14
C LEU A 425 -23.35 -6.43 -2.57
N LEU A 426 -23.12 -5.75 -3.70
CA LEU A 426 -24.04 -4.77 -4.27
C LEU A 426 -25.36 -5.41 -4.71
N GLN A 427 -25.34 -6.71 -5.05
CA GLN A 427 -26.54 -7.51 -5.33
C GLN A 427 -27.26 -8.06 -4.10
N ARG A 428 -26.73 -7.84 -2.90
CA ARG A 428 -27.24 -8.43 -1.66
C ARG A 428 -27.33 -9.97 -1.71
N ARG A 429 -26.51 -10.60 -2.56
CA ARG A 429 -26.46 -12.05 -2.77
C ARG A 429 -25.43 -12.71 -1.86
N TYR A 430 -25.52 -12.43 -0.55
CA TYR A 430 -24.47 -12.74 0.42
C TYR A 430 -24.13 -14.23 0.54
N ARG A 431 -25.10 -15.13 0.32
CA ARG A 431 -24.86 -16.59 0.37
C ARG A 431 -23.73 -17.07 -0.57
N TRP A 432 -23.54 -16.38 -1.69
CA TRP A 432 -22.51 -16.71 -2.67
C TRP A 432 -21.11 -16.24 -2.26
N LEU A 433 -20.99 -15.45 -1.19
CA LEU A 433 -19.70 -15.11 -0.59
C LEU A 433 -19.05 -16.32 0.09
N ILE A 434 -19.83 -17.33 0.51
CA ILE A 434 -19.27 -18.57 1.07
C ILE A 434 -18.38 -19.28 0.03
N PRO A 435 -18.90 -19.76 -1.12
CA PRO A 435 -18.06 -20.47 -2.09
C PRO A 435 -16.98 -19.57 -2.69
N LEU A 436 -17.23 -18.26 -2.82
CA LEU A 436 -16.21 -17.32 -3.32
C LEU A 436 -15.05 -17.17 -2.34
N ALA A 437 -15.32 -16.92 -1.05
CA ALA A 437 -14.29 -16.76 -0.03
C ALA A 437 -13.57 -18.08 0.28
N PHE A 438 -14.29 -19.21 0.20
CA PHE A 438 -13.71 -20.55 0.23
C PHE A 438 -12.64 -20.71 -0.85
N ALA A 439 -13.02 -20.48 -2.11
CA ALA A 439 -12.10 -20.60 -3.24
C ALA A 439 -10.96 -19.58 -3.15
N TYR A 440 -11.25 -18.36 -2.64
CA TYR A 440 -10.23 -17.34 -2.47
C TYR A 440 -9.17 -17.71 -1.43
N THR A 441 -9.58 -18.45 -0.39
CA THR A 441 -8.66 -18.96 0.63
C THR A 441 -7.68 -19.97 0.05
N TRP A 442 -8.12 -20.80 -0.91
CA TRP A 442 -7.24 -21.70 -1.66
C TRP A 442 -6.41 -20.98 -2.73
N LEU A 443 -6.74 -19.73 -3.07
CA LEU A 443 -6.03 -18.98 -4.10
C LEU A 443 -4.68 -18.48 -3.61
N TYR A 444 -4.67 -17.74 -2.49
CA TYR A 444 -3.45 -17.25 -1.85
C TYR A 444 -3.72 -16.61 -0.48
N ASN A 445 -2.66 -16.41 0.30
CA ASN A 445 -2.70 -15.85 1.66
C ASN A 445 -3.30 -14.43 1.77
N GLY A 446 -3.51 -13.70 0.67
CA GLY A 446 -4.22 -12.42 0.70
C GLY A 446 -5.75 -12.53 0.70
N PHE A 447 -6.32 -13.73 0.89
CA PHE A 447 -7.76 -13.95 1.02
C PHE A 447 -8.42 -13.05 2.06
N VAL A 448 -7.68 -12.61 3.09
CA VAL A 448 -8.14 -11.67 4.14
C VAL A 448 -8.74 -10.38 3.57
N LEU A 449 -8.33 -9.98 2.36
CA LEU A 449 -8.85 -8.79 1.68
C LEU A 449 -10.36 -8.87 1.41
N ILE A 450 -10.92 -10.06 1.16
CA ILE A 450 -12.37 -10.17 0.92
C ILE A 450 -13.20 -9.81 2.16
N ALA A 451 -12.66 -10.07 3.36
CA ALA A 451 -13.29 -9.65 4.61
C ALA A 451 -13.22 -8.12 4.76
N GLY A 452 -12.09 -7.50 4.41
CA GLY A 452 -11.95 -6.05 4.35
C GLY A 452 -12.97 -5.39 3.40
N PHE A 453 -13.21 -5.99 2.25
CA PHE A 453 -14.20 -5.51 1.27
C PHE A 453 -15.65 -5.71 1.75
N ALA A 454 -15.95 -6.84 2.39
CA ALA A 454 -17.25 -7.06 3.03
C ALA A 454 -17.51 -6.07 4.18
N ALA A 455 -16.47 -5.76 4.97
CA ALA A 455 -16.53 -4.76 6.03
C ALA A 455 -16.71 -3.35 5.46
N ALA A 456 -16.00 -2.99 4.40
CA ALA A 456 -16.16 -1.70 3.70
C ALA A 456 -17.59 -1.50 3.19
N TYR A 457 -18.19 -2.52 2.57
CA TYR A 457 -19.60 -2.49 2.16
C TYR A 457 -20.54 -2.34 3.36
N THR A 458 -20.28 -3.08 4.44
CA THR A 458 -21.10 -3.03 5.67
C THR A 458 -21.04 -1.64 6.31
N LEU A 459 -19.86 -1.03 6.36
CA LEU A 459 -19.65 0.33 6.85
C LEU A 459 -20.36 1.35 5.96
N ALA A 460 -20.25 1.23 4.64
CA ALA A 460 -20.96 2.10 3.70
C ALA A 460 -22.48 2.02 3.85
N LYS A 461 -23.01 0.80 4.06
CA LYS A 461 -24.43 0.58 4.34
C LYS A 461 -24.84 1.20 5.67
N TRP A 462 -24.04 1.04 6.72
CA TRP A 462 -24.31 1.63 8.03
C TRP A 462 -24.30 3.17 7.99
N ILE A 463 -23.36 3.80 7.28
CA ILE A 463 -23.31 5.26 7.13
C ILE A 463 -24.57 5.80 6.43
N ASP A 464 -25.08 5.09 5.43
CA ASP A 464 -26.26 5.52 4.67
C ASP A 464 -27.57 5.23 5.40
N THR A 465 -27.72 4.01 5.91
CA THR A 465 -28.99 3.50 6.46
C THR A 465 -29.08 3.56 7.98
N HIS A 466 -27.97 3.78 8.68
CA HIS A 466 -27.85 3.67 10.15
C HIS A 466 -28.15 2.27 10.71
N GLU A 467 -28.27 1.26 9.83
CA GLU A 467 -28.48 -0.15 10.21
C GLU A 467 -27.23 -0.98 9.93
N LEU A 468 -26.76 -1.70 10.95
CA LEU A 468 -25.61 -2.59 10.82
C LEU A 468 -26.05 -3.97 10.30
N ASP A 469 -25.68 -4.29 9.06
CA ASP A 469 -25.92 -5.61 8.47
C ASP A 469 -24.69 -6.50 8.61
N TRP A 470 -24.72 -7.45 9.54
CA TRP A 470 -23.60 -8.36 9.78
C TRP A 470 -23.44 -9.44 8.70
N LYS A 471 -24.48 -9.70 7.89
CA LYS A 471 -24.52 -10.83 6.94
C LYS A 471 -23.33 -10.84 5.97
N PRO A 472 -22.96 -9.73 5.29
CA PRO A 472 -21.81 -9.70 4.39
C PRO A 472 -20.53 -10.25 5.03
N VAL A 473 -20.24 -9.82 6.26
CA VAL A 473 -19.06 -10.25 7.01
C VAL A 473 -19.21 -11.70 7.45
N GLY A 474 -20.36 -12.08 8.01
CA GLY A 474 -20.63 -13.44 8.49
C GLY A 474 -20.52 -14.52 7.40
N TYR A 475 -21.13 -14.30 6.23
CA TYR A 475 -21.03 -15.23 5.09
C TYR A 475 -19.60 -15.32 4.55
N THR A 476 -18.86 -14.22 4.55
CA THR A 476 -17.46 -14.18 4.11
C THR A 476 -16.58 -14.97 5.07
N LEU A 477 -16.71 -14.74 6.38
CA LEU A 477 -15.96 -15.48 7.41
C LEU A 477 -16.27 -16.97 7.39
N ALA A 478 -17.54 -17.36 7.20
CA ALA A 478 -17.92 -18.76 7.05
C ALA A 478 -17.20 -19.42 5.85
N GLY A 479 -17.12 -18.74 4.70
CA GLY A 479 -16.37 -19.23 3.55
C GLY A 479 -14.87 -19.37 3.82
N ILE A 480 -14.26 -18.39 4.50
CA ILE A 480 -12.84 -18.44 4.90
C ILE A 480 -12.59 -19.64 5.83
N VAL A 481 -13.40 -19.81 6.88
CA VAL A 481 -13.26 -20.93 7.82
C VAL A 481 -13.37 -22.27 7.09
N LEU A 482 -14.35 -22.42 6.20
CA LEU A 482 -14.49 -23.62 5.39
C LEU A 482 -13.28 -23.85 4.49
N GLY A 483 -12.74 -22.80 3.86
CA GLY A 483 -11.57 -22.89 2.98
C GLY A 483 -10.26 -23.23 3.71
N LEU A 484 -10.13 -22.82 4.97
CA LEU A 484 -8.99 -23.16 5.82
C LEU A 484 -9.06 -24.60 6.33
N VAL A 485 -10.24 -25.05 6.76
CA VAL A 485 -10.45 -26.39 7.35
C VAL A 485 -10.52 -27.47 6.28
N ILE A 486 -11.26 -27.23 5.20
CA ILE A 486 -11.30 -28.12 4.03
C ILE A 486 -10.15 -27.67 3.14
N ASN A 487 -8.95 -28.11 3.45
CA ASN A 487 -7.74 -27.86 2.68
C ASN A 487 -6.87 -29.13 2.70
N PRO A 488 -6.27 -29.53 1.56
CA PRO A 488 -5.41 -30.73 1.51
C PRO A 488 -4.23 -30.70 2.48
N TYR A 489 -3.78 -29.50 2.89
CA TYR A 489 -2.66 -29.30 3.79
C TYR A 489 -3.07 -28.99 5.23
N PHE A 490 -4.35 -29.19 5.61
CA PHE A 490 -4.79 -28.99 6.99
C PHE A 490 -4.18 -30.02 7.96
N PRO A 491 -3.66 -29.62 9.14
CA PRO A 491 -3.67 -28.27 9.72
C PRO A 491 -2.41 -27.42 9.44
N HIS A 492 -1.41 -27.95 8.72
CA HIS A 492 -0.15 -27.26 8.42
C HIS A 492 -0.35 -25.92 7.71
N ASN A 493 -1.38 -25.80 6.87
CA ASN A 493 -1.73 -24.53 6.23
C ASN A 493 -1.97 -23.38 7.23
N ILE A 494 -2.55 -23.66 8.40
CA ILE A 494 -2.80 -22.64 9.43
C ILE A 494 -1.48 -22.17 10.05
N ALA A 495 -0.60 -23.11 10.40
CA ALA A 495 0.73 -22.81 10.94
C ALA A 495 1.54 -22.00 9.93
N PHE A 496 1.58 -22.45 8.67
CA PHE A 496 2.25 -21.76 7.59
C PHE A 496 1.71 -20.33 7.39
N ILE A 497 0.39 -20.12 7.39
CA ILE A 497 -0.21 -18.79 7.26
C ILE A 497 0.19 -17.89 8.43
N ALA A 498 0.16 -18.38 9.66
CA ALA A 498 0.52 -17.61 10.84
C ALA A 498 2.00 -17.17 10.79
N GLU A 499 2.89 -18.10 10.43
CA GLU A 499 4.32 -17.83 10.26
C GLU A 499 4.57 -16.86 9.10
N HIS A 500 4.00 -17.13 7.93
CA HIS A 500 4.21 -16.38 6.70
C HIS A 500 3.62 -14.96 6.75
N LEU A 501 2.46 -14.75 7.39
CA LEU A 501 1.90 -13.42 7.63
C LEU A 501 2.67 -12.69 8.74
N GLY A 502 3.09 -13.38 9.80
CA GLY A 502 3.92 -12.80 10.86
C GLY A 502 5.27 -12.29 10.35
N ALA A 503 5.86 -12.95 9.34
CA ALA A 503 7.11 -12.53 8.69
C ALA A 503 7.05 -11.13 8.10
N LYS A 504 5.92 -10.80 7.48
CA LYS A 504 5.74 -9.56 6.71
C LYS A 504 5.44 -8.35 7.59
N ILE A 505 5.38 -8.54 8.90
CA ILE A 505 5.19 -7.49 9.91
C ILE A 505 6.55 -7.14 10.57
N ASN A 506 7.52 -8.05 10.55
CA ASN A 506 8.86 -7.88 11.12
C ASN A 506 9.90 -7.55 10.03
N PHE A 507 9.99 -6.29 9.62
CA PHE A 507 11.07 -5.81 8.74
C PHE A 507 12.42 -5.59 9.48
N GLU A 508 12.58 -6.11 10.70
CA GLU A 508 13.83 -6.04 11.47
C GLU A 508 14.82 -7.18 11.12
N SER A 509 14.44 -8.13 10.23
CA SER A 509 15.36 -9.15 9.70
C SER A 509 16.34 -8.53 8.70
N GLY A 510 17.63 -8.82 8.84
CA GLY A 510 18.68 -8.39 7.90
C GLY A 510 18.57 -8.99 6.49
N ALA A 511 17.58 -9.86 6.24
CA ALA A 511 17.28 -10.44 4.94
C ALA A 511 16.79 -9.37 3.94
N ARG A 512 17.51 -9.27 2.81
CA ARG A 512 17.23 -8.33 1.73
C ARG A 512 16.01 -8.82 0.94
N VAL A 513 14.80 -8.42 1.34
CA VAL A 513 13.59 -8.68 0.56
C VAL A 513 13.54 -7.84 -0.73
N GLY A 514 12.81 -8.31 -1.75
CA GLY A 514 12.68 -7.61 -3.02
C GLY A 514 12.15 -6.18 -2.87
N ASN A 515 12.63 -5.27 -3.73
CA ASN A 515 12.29 -3.83 -3.69
C ASN A 515 10.78 -3.52 -3.76
N GLU A 516 9.95 -4.48 -4.18
CA GLU A 516 8.50 -4.33 -4.25
C GLU A 516 7.80 -4.27 -2.89
N TRP A 517 8.45 -4.71 -1.81
CA TRP A 517 7.92 -4.63 -0.44
C TRP A 517 7.97 -3.21 0.15
N PHE A 518 8.77 -2.32 -0.43
CA PHE A 518 8.89 -0.93 -0.01
C PHE A 518 7.87 -0.03 -0.72
N PRO A 519 7.51 1.12 -0.15
CA PRO A 519 6.60 2.08 -0.78
C PRO A 519 7.21 2.75 -2.02
N TYR A 520 6.36 3.34 -2.86
CA TYR A 520 6.81 4.24 -3.91
C TYR A 520 7.38 5.54 -3.32
N THR A 521 8.42 6.09 -3.94
CA THR A 521 8.71 7.52 -3.75
C THR A 521 7.57 8.33 -4.36
N THR A 522 7.34 9.57 -3.89
CA THR A 522 6.23 10.40 -4.39
C THR A 522 6.25 10.55 -5.92
N GLY A 523 7.43 10.79 -6.51
CA GLY A 523 7.58 10.87 -7.96
C GLY A 523 7.23 9.57 -8.67
N ALA A 524 7.68 8.43 -8.14
CA ALA A 524 7.37 7.11 -8.70
C ALA A 524 5.90 6.72 -8.54
N LEU A 525 5.24 7.13 -7.45
CA LEU A 525 3.81 6.91 -7.25
C LEU A 525 3.01 7.65 -8.34
N ILE A 526 3.31 8.94 -8.53
CA ILE A 526 2.63 9.77 -9.52
C ILE A 526 2.86 9.21 -10.92
N SER A 527 4.10 8.97 -11.33
CA SER A 527 4.40 8.47 -12.69
C SER A 527 3.75 7.11 -12.97
N ASN A 528 3.78 6.20 -12.00
CA ASN A 528 3.26 4.85 -12.20
C ASN A 528 1.73 4.74 -12.07
N THR A 529 1.06 5.70 -11.41
CA THR A 529 -0.37 5.61 -11.11
C THR A 529 -1.17 6.85 -11.52
N THR A 530 -0.63 7.67 -12.43
CA THR A 530 -1.26 8.92 -12.89
C THR A 530 -2.73 8.73 -13.26
N GLY A 531 -3.06 7.74 -14.12
CA GLY A 531 -4.44 7.50 -14.55
C GLY A 531 -5.37 7.13 -13.39
N ALA A 532 -4.90 6.29 -12.47
CA ALA A 532 -5.66 5.89 -11.27
C ALA A 532 -5.88 7.07 -10.30
N LEU A 533 -4.87 7.90 -10.06
CA LEU A 533 -4.98 9.09 -9.20
C LEU A 533 -5.95 10.11 -9.80
N LEU A 534 -5.88 10.35 -11.12
CA LEU A 534 -6.82 11.21 -11.83
C LEU A 534 -8.26 10.68 -11.73
N ALA A 535 -8.46 9.36 -11.86
CA ALA A 535 -9.77 8.74 -11.67
C ALA A 535 -10.31 8.95 -10.24
N LEU A 536 -9.47 8.72 -9.22
CA LEU A 536 -9.86 8.94 -7.82
C LEU A 536 -10.27 10.40 -7.58
N VAL A 537 -9.42 11.35 -8.02
CA VAL A 537 -9.70 12.80 -7.89
C VAL A 537 -10.99 13.17 -8.63
N ALA A 538 -11.18 12.68 -9.84
CA ALA A 538 -12.40 12.92 -10.60
C ALA A 538 -13.65 12.45 -9.83
N GLY A 539 -13.60 11.27 -9.20
CA GLY A 539 -14.71 10.77 -8.39
C GLY A 539 -15.08 11.67 -7.20
N PHE A 540 -14.06 12.23 -6.54
CA PHE A 540 -14.26 13.21 -5.46
C PHE A 540 -14.87 14.52 -5.97
N LEU A 541 -14.29 15.09 -7.04
CA LEU A 541 -14.72 16.37 -7.60
C LEU A 541 -16.20 16.36 -7.98
N TYR A 542 -16.67 15.31 -8.67
CA TYR A 542 -18.08 15.24 -9.06
C TYR A 542 -19.02 15.26 -7.86
N SER A 543 -18.71 14.49 -6.82
CA SER A 543 -19.53 14.43 -5.62
C SER A 543 -19.60 15.79 -4.93
N SER A 544 -18.49 16.52 -4.89
CA SER A 544 -18.41 17.86 -4.30
C SER A 544 -19.14 18.93 -5.12
N PHE A 545 -19.02 18.90 -6.46
CA PHE A 545 -19.69 19.87 -7.34
C PHE A 545 -21.18 19.60 -7.53
N ALA A 546 -21.60 18.34 -7.49
CA ALA A 546 -23.00 17.97 -7.68
C ALA A 546 -23.87 18.24 -6.43
N ASN A 547 -23.29 18.74 -5.34
CA ASN A 547 -23.93 19.02 -4.04
C ASN A 547 -24.86 17.88 -3.57
N ARG A 548 -24.47 16.63 -3.81
CA ARG A 548 -25.28 15.43 -3.53
C ARG A 548 -24.61 14.55 -2.49
N LYS A 549 -25.41 13.88 -1.67
CA LYS A 549 -24.92 12.83 -0.77
C LYS A 549 -24.56 11.58 -1.59
N ARG A 550 -23.43 10.95 -1.25
CA ARG A 550 -23.00 9.67 -1.81
C ARG A 550 -23.87 8.55 -1.25
N ASP A 551 -24.27 7.63 -2.11
CA ASP A 551 -25.03 6.44 -1.71
C ASP A 551 -24.12 5.28 -1.27
N VAL A 552 -24.73 4.16 -0.85
CA VAL A 552 -24.00 2.94 -0.43
C VAL A 552 -23.04 2.44 -1.52
N VAL A 553 -23.40 2.54 -2.80
CA VAL A 553 -22.57 2.06 -3.91
C VAL A 553 -21.30 2.88 -4.00
N GLU A 554 -21.45 4.21 -4.03
CA GLU A 554 -20.32 5.14 -4.14
C GLU A 554 -19.40 5.06 -2.92
N ASN A 555 -19.96 4.99 -1.72
CA ASN A 555 -19.16 4.84 -0.50
C ASN A 555 -18.45 3.48 -0.44
N THR A 556 -19.08 2.39 -0.87
CA THR A 556 -18.43 1.07 -0.94
C THR A 556 -17.22 1.10 -1.87
N LEU A 557 -17.39 1.66 -3.08
CA LEU A 557 -16.33 1.74 -4.07
C LEU A 557 -15.22 2.73 -3.66
N LEU A 558 -15.60 3.82 -2.99
CA LEU A 558 -14.64 4.75 -2.39
C LEU A 558 -13.79 4.04 -1.33
N PHE A 559 -14.42 3.33 -0.39
CA PHE A 559 -13.68 2.60 0.65
C PHE A 559 -12.79 1.51 0.07
N ALA A 560 -13.26 0.78 -0.95
CA ALA A 560 -12.41 -0.17 -1.67
C ALA A 560 -11.19 0.52 -2.32
N ALA A 561 -11.39 1.68 -2.95
CA ALA A 561 -10.30 2.47 -3.53
C ALA A 561 -9.33 3.00 -2.46
N LEU A 562 -9.84 3.47 -1.32
CA LEU A 562 -9.02 4.01 -0.23
C LEU A 562 -8.23 2.92 0.51
N ILE A 563 -8.83 1.76 0.76
CA ILE A 563 -8.13 0.61 1.37
C ILE A 563 -6.98 0.18 0.46
N THR A 564 -7.23 0.05 -0.84
CA THR A 564 -6.20 -0.36 -1.80
C THR A 564 -5.15 0.72 -2.05
N LEU A 565 -5.51 2.00 -1.97
CA LEU A 565 -4.56 3.12 -1.97
C LEU A 565 -3.67 3.12 -0.73
N PHE A 566 -4.25 2.93 0.45
CA PHE A 566 -3.51 2.83 1.70
C PHE A 566 -2.50 1.68 1.64
N MET A 567 -2.93 0.52 1.13
CA MET A 567 -2.04 -0.61 0.91
C MET A 567 -0.91 -0.25 -0.07
N LEU A 568 -1.21 0.47 -1.17
CA LEU A 568 -0.21 0.97 -2.11
C LEU A 568 0.82 1.92 -1.48
N PHE A 569 0.41 2.74 -0.50
CA PHE A 569 1.33 3.57 0.28
C PHE A 569 2.23 2.75 1.21
N ARG A 570 1.88 1.51 1.53
CA ARG A 570 2.72 0.61 2.33
C ARG A 570 3.66 -0.21 1.46
N SER A 571 3.21 -0.67 0.29
CA SER A 571 4.02 -1.44 -0.65
C SER A 571 3.58 -1.24 -2.10
N ARG A 572 4.56 -1.17 -2.99
CA ARG A 572 4.36 -1.10 -4.46
C ARG A 572 3.55 -2.26 -5.03
N ARG A 573 3.54 -3.44 -4.38
CA ARG A 573 2.78 -4.61 -4.84
C ARG A 573 1.29 -4.31 -5.00
N PHE A 574 0.73 -3.46 -4.13
CA PHE A 574 -0.70 -3.18 -4.14
C PHE A 574 -1.18 -2.26 -5.28
N VAL A 575 -0.28 -1.88 -6.19
CA VAL A 575 -0.65 -1.29 -7.49
C VAL A 575 -1.52 -2.23 -8.32
N GLU A 576 -1.54 -3.52 -7.99
CA GLU A 576 -2.41 -4.56 -8.57
C GLU A 576 -3.91 -4.34 -8.32
N TYR A 577 -4.30 -3.53 -7.33
CA TYR A 577 -5.70 -3.35 -6.93
C TYR A 577 -6.20 -1.92 -7.12
N PHE A 578 -5.42 -0.95 -6.65
CA PHE A 578 -5.84 0.46 -6.57
C PHE A 578 -6.40 1.02 -7.90
N PRO A 579 -5.75 0.80 -9.07
CA PRO A 579 -6.22 1.31 -10.36
C PRO A 579 -7.65 0.89 -10.72
N ALA A 580 -8.00 -0.38 -10.49
CA ALA A 580 -9.33 -0.90 -10.81
C ALA A 580 -10.42 -0.28 -9.93
N PHE A 581 -10.15 -0.13 -8.63
CA PHE A 581 -11.13 0.43 -7.69
C PHE A 581 -11.24 1.95 -7.77
N ALA A 582 -10.14 2.66 -8.04
CA ALA A 582 -10.18 4.10 -8.34
C ALA A 582 -11.03 4.37 -9.59
N LEU A 583 -10.85 3.57 -10.64
CA LEU A 583 -11.66 3.64 -11.86
C LEU A 583 -13.14 3.32 -11.60
N LEU A 584 -13.44 2.27 -10.82
CA LEU A 584 -14.81 1.94 -10.46
C LEU A 584 -15.50 3.07 -9.69
N PHE A 585 -14.81 3.68 -8.73
CA PHE A 585 -15.35 4.81 -7.97
C PHE A 585 -15.65 5.99 -8.90
N ALA A 586 -14.71 6.36 -9.77
CA ALA A 586 -14.91 7.41 -10.76
C ALA A 586 -16.08 7.12 -11.71
N ALA A 587 -16.15 5.89 -12.22
CA ALA A 587 -17.22 5.44 -13.09
C ALA A 587 -18.58 5.46 -12.39
N ALA A 588 -18.65 5.07 -11.11
CA ALA A 588 -19.89 5.10 -10.34
C ALA A 588 -20.39 6.53 -10.14
N THR A 589 -19.50 7.48 -9.81
CA THR A 589 -19.92 8.87 -9.56
C THR A 589 -20.30 9.58 -10.85
N TRP A 590 -19.50 9.47 -11.91
CA TRP A 590 -19.74 10.18 -13.17
C TRP A 590 -20.72 9.45 -14.09
N GLY A 591 -20.58 8.13 -14.19
CA GLY A 591 -21.32 7.32 -15.14
C GLY A 591 -22.79 7.10 -14.77
N ARG A 592 -23.18 7.35 -13.52
CA ARG A 592 -24.59 7.32 -13.07
C ARG A 592 -25.28 8.69 -13.16
N SER A 593 -24.55 9.73 -13.55
CA SER A 593 -25.09 11.07 -13.72
C SER A 593 -25.99 11.21 -14.95
N GLU A 594 -26.83 12.25 -14.98
CA GLU A 594 -27.70 12.55 -16.12
C GLU A 594 -26.95 13.04 -17.37
N ILE A 595 -25.63 13.25 -17.28
CA ILE A 595 -24.82 13.72 -18.40
C ILE A 595 -24.96 12.76 -19.59
N SER A 596 -25.44 13.27 -20.71
CA SER A 596 -25.62 12.50 -21.94
C SER A 596 -24.43 12.69 -22.88
N PHE A 597 -23.87 11.59 -23.39
CA PHE A 597 -22.79 11.66 -24.38
C PHE A 597 -23.26 12.28 -25.71
N SER A 598 -24.58 12.25 -25.99
CA SER A 598 -25.14 12.95 -27.15
C SER A 598 -25.01 14.47 -27.05
N GLN A 599 -24.99 15.05 -25.84
CA GLN A 599 -24.69 16.47 -25.63
C GLN A 599 -23.20 16.77 -25.77
N TRP A 600 -22.32 15.79 -25.52
CA TRP A 600 -20.88 15.87 -25.73
C TRP A 600 -20.47 15.95 -27.21
N LEU A 601 -21.20 15.27 -28.09
CA LEU A 601 -20.97 15.29 -29.55
C LEU A 601 -21.48 16.57 -30.24
N ARG A 602 -22.30 17.38 -29.56
CA ARG A 602 -22.81 18.64 -30.13
C ARG A 602 -21.72 19.71 -30.05
N TYR A 603 -21.38 20.27 -31.22
CA TYR A 603 -20.47 21.40 -31.32
C TYR A 603 -21.10 22.65 -30.71
N ASP A 604 -20.47 23.18 -29.66
CA ASP A 604 -20.86 24.39 -28.93
C ASP A 604 -19.65 25.32 -28.69
N GLY A 605 -18.66 25.27 -29.59
CA GLY A 605 -17.47 26.13 -29.55
C GLY A 605 -16.40 25.64 -28.56
N LEU A 606 -15.98 26.52 -27.63
CA LEU A 606 -14.85 26.26 -26.72
C LEU A 606 -15.10 25.05 -25.82
N ALA A 607 -16.34 24.82 -25.39
CA ALA A 607 -16.70 23.68 -24.55
C ALA A 607 -16.57 22.34 -25.29
N TRP A 608 -16.91 22.28 -26.59
CA TRP A 608 -16.66 21.11 -27.44
C TRP A 608 -15.17 20.86 -27.61
N GLY A 609 -14.36 21.91 -27.80
CA GLY A 609 -12.91 21.82 -27.85
C GLY A 609 -12.31 21.22 -26.57
N ALA A 610 -12.73 21.72 -25.40
CA ALA A 610 -12.29 21.22 -24.10
C ALA A 610 -12.69 19.75 -23.87
N ARG A 611 -13.93 19.37 -24.19
CA ARG A 611 -14.43 17.99 -24.05
C ARG A 611 -13.69 17.01 -24.99
N SER A 612 -13.48 17.41 -26.25
CA SER A 612 -12.71 16.62 -27.22
C SER A 612 -11.25 16.45 -26.79
N ALA A 613 -10.63 17.49 -26.22
CA ALA A 613 -9.28 17.41 -25.67
C ALA A 613 -9.19 16.40 -24.51
N VAL A 614 -10.17 16.34 -23.61
CA VAL A 614 -10.20 15.35 -22.52
C VAL A 614 -10.22 13.92 -23.07
N VAL A 615 -11.04 13.63 -24.07
CA VAL A 615 -11.10 12.29 -24.69
C VAL A 615 -9.80 11.98 -25.41
N ALA A 616 -9.24 12.94 -26.17
CA ALA A 616 -7.95 12.77 -26.84
C ALA A 616 -6.81 12.48 -25.85
N ILE A 617 -6.75 13.22 -24.73
CA ILE A 617 -5.77 12.99 -23.66
C ILE A 617 -5.96 11.61 -23.05
N ALA A 618 -7.20 11.17 -22.77
CA ALA A 618 -7.47 9.85 -22.23
C ALA A 618 -7.04 8.73 -23.21
N MET A 619 -7.29 8.90 -24.51
CA MET A 619 -6.84 7.96 -25.55
C MET A 619 -5.32 7.94 -25.68
N LEU A 620 -4.66 9.10 -25.65
CA LEU A 620 -3.19 9.19 -25.67
C LEU A 620 -2.57 8.55 -24.43
N LEU A 621 -3.16 8.75 -23.24
CA LEU A 621 -2.71 8.12 -22.01
C LEU A 621 -2.85 6.59 -22.10
N GLY A 622 -3.96 6.09 -22.63
CA GLY A 622 -4.15 4.65 -22.88
C GLY A 622 -3.14 4.09 -23.87
N ALA A 623 -2.92 4.76 -25.00
CA ALA A 623 -1.94 4.35 -26.00
C ALA A 623 -0.51 4.35 -25.45
N PHE A 624 -0.14 5.39 -24.68
CA PHE A 624 1.15 5.48 -24.01
C PHE A 624 1.33 4.37 -22.99
N THR A 625 0.32 4.12 -22.14
CA THR A 625 0.36 3.07 -21.12
C THR A 625 0.55 1.69 -21.76
N LEU A 626 -0.19 1.39 -22.83
CA LEU A 626 -0.03 0.14 -23.57
C LEU A 626 1.37 0.02 -24.20
N ALA A 627 1.84 1.06 -24.90
CA ALA A 627 3.14 1.06 -25.57
C ALA A 627 4.31 0.91 -24.58
N ASP A 628 4.24 1.59 -23.44
CA ASP A 628 5.25 1.49 -22.39
C ASP A 628 5.21 0.11 -21.73
N THR A 629 4.02 -0.46 -21.48
CA THR A 629 3.90 -1.83 -20.94
C THR A 629 4.51 -2.86 -21.90
N VAL A 630 4.26 -2.75 -23.21
CA VAL A 630 4.89 -3.59 -24.25
C VAL A 630 6.41 -3.42 -24.22
N THR A 631 6.90 -2.19 -24.07
CA THR A 631 8.33 -1.90 -24.01
C THR A 631 8.96 -2.54 -22.77
N GLN A 632 8.33 -2.44 -21.60
CA GLN A 632 8.80 -3.11 -20.37
C GLN A 632 8.75 -4.64 -20.50
N ALA A 633 7.71 -5.20 -21.14
CA ALA A 633 7.61 -6.65 -21.38
C ALA A 633 8.78 -7.19 -22.22
N ARG A 634 9.25 -6.42 -23.22
CA ARG A 634 10.43 -6.80 -24.04
C ARG A 634 11.73 -6.89 -23.25
N HIS A 635 11.83 -6.26 -22.08
CA HIS A 635 13.01 -6.31 -21.21
C HIS A 635 12.97 -7.47 -20.19
N ALA A 636 11.99 -8.37 -20.28
CA ALA A 636 11.94 -9.57 -19.44
C ALA A 636 13.21 -10.43 -19.59
N LYS A 637 13.64 -11.07 -18.50
CA LYS A 637 14.83 -11.95 -18.50
C LYS A 637 14.64 -13.09 -19.53
N PRO A 638 15.63 -13.40 -20.39
CA PRO A 638 15.50 -14.42 -21.45
C PRO A 638 15.00 -15.78 -20.94
N VAL A 639 14.32 -16.57 -21.78
CA VAL A 639 13.80 -17.90 -21.40
C VAL A 639 14.94 -18.84 -21.05
N GLU A 640 16.03 -18.74 -21.79
CA GLU A 640 17.21 -19.60 -21.79
C GLU A 640 18.02 -19.49 -20.50
N ARG A 641 17.85 -18.42 -19.71
CA ARG A 641 18.54 -18.25 -18.43
C ARG A 641 18.24 -19.44 -17.50
N PHE A 642 19.31 -20.15 -17.14
CA PHE A 642 19.36 -21.41 -16.37
C PHE A 642 18.88 -22.68 -17.09
N ALA A 643 18.41 -22.63 -18.33
CA ALA A 643 17.94 -23.82 -19.04
C ALA A 643 19.10 -24.81 -19.31
N ASP A 644 20.17 -24.33 -19.95
CA ASP A 644 21.28 -25.20 -20.34
C ASP A 644 22.10 -25.69 -19.13
N VAL A 645 22.30 -24.83 -18.12
CA VAL A 645 22.88 -25.24 -16.82
C VAL A 645 22.05 -26.34 -16.17
N SER A 646 20.72 -26.19 -16.16
CA SER A 646 19.82 -27.17 -15.55
C SER A 646 19.88 -28.52 -16.26
N GLN A 647 20.00 -28.53 -17.59
CA GLN A 647 20.20 -29.75 -18.37
C GLN A 647 21.58 -30.36 -18.10
N TRP A 648 22.63 -29.53 -17.99
CA TRP A 648 23.97 -30.00 -17.66
C TRP A 648 24.00 -30.66 -16.28
N LEU A 649 23.40 -30.05 -15.26
CA LEU A 649 23.31 -30.60 -13.91
C LEU A 649 22.59 -31.95 -13.89
N GLN A 650 21.44 -32.07 -14.57
CA GLN A 650 20.72 -33.35 -14.69
C GLN A 650 21.59 -34.48 -15.26
N ALA A 651 22.49 -34.17 -16.18
CA ALA A 651 23.36 -35.15 -16.82
C ALA A 651 24.59 -35.54 -15.97
N HIS A 652 24.95 -34.76 -14.95
CA HIS A 652 26.21 -34.90 -14.20
C HIS A 652 26.03 -35.06 -12.68
N THR A 653 24.80 -35.12 -12.19
CA THR A 653 24.47 -35.25 -10.76
C THR A 653 23.57 -36.44 -10.48
N GLU A 654 23.59 -36.92 -9.24
CA GLU A 654 22.65 -37.95 -8.80
C GLU A 654 21.28 -37.34 -8.46
N PRO A 655 20.18 -38.10 -8.59
CA PRO A 655 18.86 -37.64 -8.16
C PRO A 655 18.87 -37.22 -6.69
N GLY A 656 18.35 -36.02 -6.40
CA GLY A 656 18.30 -35.45 -5.07
C GLY A 656 19.61 -34.82 -4.59
N GLU A 657 20.66 -34.76 -5.43
CA GLU A 657 21.90 -34.10 -5.06
C GLU A 657 21.69 -32.59 -4.85
N ALA A 658 22.27 -32.04 -3.79
CA ALA A 658 22.11 -30.64 -3.40
C ALA A 658 22.97 -29.70 -4.25
N ILE A 659 22.33 -28.65 -4.78
CA ILE A 659 22.97 -27.62 -5.59
C ILE A 659 23.04 -26.32 -4.80
N PHE A 660 24.24 -25.84 -4.56
CA PHE A 660 24.45 -24.51 -4.01
C PHE A 660 24.19 -23.48 -5.11
N HIS A 661 23.38 -22.46 -4.85
CA HIS A 661 23.19 -21.35 -5.80
C HIS A 661 23.32 -20.01 -5.08
N THR A 662 23.73 -18.98 -5.83
CA THR A 662 24.15 -17.69 -5.23
C THR A 662 23.04 -16.68 -5.02
N ASP A 663 21.86 -16.89 -5.60
CA ASP A 663 20.68 -16.03 -5.43
C ASP A 663 19.43 -16.87 -5.15
N TRP A 664 18.59 -16.45 -4.20
CA TRP A 664 17.32 -17.13 -3.91
C TRP A 664 16.32 -17.01 -5.06
N ASP A 665 16.43 -15.95 -5.89
CA ASP A 665 15.59 -15.73 -7.06
C ASP A 665 15.89 -16.73 -8.18
N ASP A 666 17.08 -17.36 -8.20
CA ASP A 666 17.47 -18.33 -9.23
C ASP A 666 16.68 -19.65 -9.11
N PHE A 667 16.22 -19.98 -7.90
CA PHE A 667 15.45 -21.20 -7.60
C PHE A 667 14.27 -21.39 -8.54
N THR A 668 13.52 -20.33 -8.86
CA THR A 668 12.26 -20.46 -9.62
C THR A 668 12.47 -21.06 -11.00
N ARG A 669 13.60 -20.72 -11.64
CA ARG A 669 13.97 -21.24 -12.97
C ARG A 669 14.71 -22.56 -12.86
N LEU A 670 15.61 -22.70 -11.88
CA LEU A 670 16.30 -23.96 -11.61
C LEU A 670 15.28 -25.08 -11.35
N PHE A 671 14.30 -24.85 -10.47
CA PHE A 671 13.19 -25.76 -10.19
C PHE A 671 12.36 -26.09 -11.44
N TYR A 672 12.05 -25.10 -12.28
CA TYR A 672 11.26 -25.33 -13.49
C TYR A 672 11.98 -26.23 -14.50
N TYR A 673 13.28 -26.03 -14.69
CA TYR A 673 14.07 -26.78 -15.67
C TYR A 673 14.67 -28.08 -15.11
N ASN A 674 14.84 -28.17 -13.80
CA ASN A 674 15.53 -29.27 -13.13
C ASN A 674 14.84 -29.59 -11.79
N THR A 675 13.97 -30.59 -11.83
CA THR A 675 13.39 -31.22 -10.63
C THR A 675 14.17 -32.45 -10.17
N HIS A 676 15.29 -32.78 -10.84
CA HIS A 676 16.18 -33.89 -10.49
C HIS A 676 17.03 -33.59 -9.26
N ASN A 677 17.41 -32.32 -9.06
CA ASN A 677 18.24 -31.87 -7.93
C ASN A 677 17.45 -31.12 -6.85
N THR A 678 18.04 -30.95 -5.65
CA THR A 678 17.49 -30.10 -4.58
C THR A 678 18.27 -28.80 -4.42
N TYR A 679 17.65 -27.78 -3.83
CA TYR A 679 18.19 -26.42 -3.71
C TYR A 679 18.15 -25.93 -2.26
N LEU A 680 19.00 -24.97 -1.94
CA LEU A 680 19.21 -24.53 -0.56
C LEU A 680 18.15 -23.51 -0.10
N VAL A 681 17.81 -22.56 -0.97
CA VAL A 681 16.90 -21.45 -0.67
C VAL A 681 16.09 -21.09 -1.91
N GLY A 682 14.88 -20.56 -1.74
CA GLY A 682 14.08 -20.16 -2.89
C GLY A 682 12.80 -19.45 -2.49
N LEU A 683 12.21 -18.71 -3.44
CA LEU A 683 10.96 -17.95 -3.34
C LEU A 683 11.00 -16.75 -2.39
N ASP A 684 11.46 -16.96 -1.16
CA ASP A 684 11.60 -15.93 -0.14
C ASP A 684 12.87 -16.18 0.67
N PRO A 685 13.79 -15.20 0.76
CA PRO A 685 15.04 -15.36 1.51
C PRO A 685 14.80 -15.68 3.00
N THR A 686 13.66 -15.25 3.56
CA THR A 686 13.32 -15.51 4.97
C THR A 686 13.04 -16.98 5.26
N TYR A 687 12.81 -17.82 4.24
CA TYR A 687 12.49 -19.23 4.44
C TYR A 687 13.67 -20.06 4.95
N LEU A 688 14.89 -19.75 4.48
CA LEU A 688 16.10 -20.37 5.02
C LEU A 688 16.45 -19.75 6.37
N GLU A 689 16.41 -18.41 6.47
CA GLU A 689 16.69 -17.66 7.72
C GLU A 689 15.89 -18.16 8.92
N ARG A 690 14.61 -18.49 8.71
CA ARG A 690 13.72 -18.98 9.77
C ARG A 690 13.89 -20.43 10.11
N ALA A 691 14.29 -21.24 9.14
CA ALA A 691 14.59 -22.64 9.38
C ALA A 691 15.90 -22.75 10.16
N ASP A 692 16.91 -21.98 9.75
CA ASP A 692 18.23 -21.95 10.36
C ASP A 692 18.94 -20.61 10.05
N ILE A 693 19.05 -19.76 11.09
CA ILE A 693 19.68 -18.43 10.98
C ILE A 693 21.18 -18.51 10.74
N ASP A 694 21.85 -19.54 11.28
CA ASP A 694 23.29 -19.72 11.14
C ASP A 694 23.63 -20.15 9.72
N LEU A 695 22.86 -21.10 9.18
CA LEU A 695 22.96 -21.55 7.80
C LEU A 695 22.70 -20.41 6.81
N TRP A 696 21.71 -19.55 7.09
CA TRP A 696 21.45 -18.33 6.32
C TRP A 696 22.63 -17.36 6.34
N ASN A 697 23.20 -17.06 7.51
CA ASN A 697 24.33 -16.14 7.63
C ASN A 697 25.57 -16.66 6.88
N ILE A 698 25.83 -17.97 6.95
CA ILE A 698 26.91 -18.62 6.19
C ILE A 698 26.64 -18.49 4.68
N TRP A 699 25.42 -18.83 4.23
CA TRP A 699 25.04 -18.71 2.83
C TRP A 699 25.23 -17.28 2.31
N VAL A 700 24.76 -16.27 3.05
CA VAL A 700 24.94 -14.85 2.72
C VAL A 700 26.42 -14.45 2.65
N GLY A 701 27.24 -14.89 3.62
CA GLY A 701 28.67 -14.59 3.63
C GLY A 701 29.40 -15.17 2.40
N ILE A 702 29.04 -16.38 1.99
CA ILE A 702 29.56 -17.02 0.77
C ILE A 702 29.14 -16.22 -0.47
N THR A 703 27.85 -15.94 -0.64
CA THR A 703 27.32 -15.30 -1.86
C THR A 703 27.78 -13.84 -2.02
N ARG A 704 28.14 -13.17 -0.91
CA ARG A 704 28.76 -11.83 -0.92
C ARG A 704 30.28 -11.84 -1.17
N GLY A 705 30.90 -13.01 -1.24
CA GLY A 705 32.35 -13.18 -1.41
C GLY A 705 33.18 -12.80 -0.18
N GLU A 706 32.56 -12.85 1.00
CA GLU A 706 33.21 -12.55 2.29
C GLU A 706 34.06 -13.73 2.77
N ILE A 707 33.76 -14.95 2.31
CA ILE A 707 34.50 -16.17 2.58
C ILE A 707 35.56 -16.39 1.50
N ILE A 708 36.84 -16.56 1.91
CA ILE A 708 37.98 -16.66 1.00
C ILE A 708 38.00 -17.99 0.25
N ASN A 709 37.84 -19.11 0.96
CA ASN A 709 37.83 -20.47 0.40
C ASN A 709 36.43 -21.08 0.60
N PRO A 710 35.45 -20.72 -0.24
CA PRO A 710 34.07 -21.15 -0.07
C PRO A 710 33.89 -22.67 -0.22
N SER A 711 34.73 -23.38 -0.97
CA SER A 711 34.59 -24.83 -1.23
C SER A 711 34.47 -25.68 0.04
N ALA A 712 35.33 -25.42 1.02
CA ALA A 712 35.40 -26.19 2.26
C ALA A 712 34.10 -26.07 3.06
N ILE A 713 33.52 -24.87 3.12
CA ILE A 713 32.28 -24.62 3.85
C ILE A 713 31.07 -25.11 3.05
N ILE A 714 31.04 -24.89 1.74
CA ILE A 714 29.96 -25.37 0.87
C ILE A 714 29.83 -26.90 0.97
N SER A 715 30.94 -27.62 0.85
CA SER A 715 30.94 -29.09 0.91
C SER A 715 30.62 -29.61 2.31
N SER A 716 31.21 -29.04 3.37
CA SER A 716 31.02 -29.56 4.74
C SER A 716 29.66 -29.18 5.37
N THR A 717 29.13 -28.00 5.05
CA THR A 717 27.93 -27.45 5.70
C THR A 717 26.67 -27.72 4.88
N PHE A 718 26.72 -27.47 3.56
CA PHE A 718 25.55 -27.61 2.69
C PHE A 718 25.50 -28.96 1.96
N ASN A 719 26.54 -29.79 2.10
CA ASN A 719 26.68 -31.07 1.41
C ASN A 719 26.48 -30.94 -0.11
N ALA A 720 26.91 -29.81 -0.68
CA ALA A 720 26.78 -29.52 -2.10
C ALA A 720 28.13 -29.71 -2.80
N ARG A 721 28.15 -30.51 -3.87
CA ARG A 721 29.32 -30.71 -4.73
C ARG A 721 29.37 -29.70 -5.87
N TYR A 722 28.21 -29.25 -6.33
CA TYR A 722 28.09 -28.29 -7.42
C TYR A 722 27.55 -26.96 -6.95
N VAL A 723 28.12 -25.89 -7.52
CA VAL A 723 27.72 -24.51 -7.25
C VAL A 723 27.30 -23.84 -8.55
N VAL A 724 26.14 -23.21 -8.56
CA VAL A 724 25.61 -22.40 -9.67
C VAL A 724 25.66 -20.93 -9.27
N SER A 725 26.16 -20.08 -10.16
CA SER A 725 26.04 -18.63 -9.97
C SER A 725 25.64 -17.96 -11.27
N ASP A 726 24.82 -16.92 -11.15
CA ASP A 726 24.67 -15.97 -12.25
C ASP A 726 25.93 -15.11 -12.44
N THR A 727 25.95 -14.36 -13.55
CA THR A 727 27.05 -13.46 -13.92
C THR A 727 27.13 -12.16 -13.09
N SER A 728 26.18 -11.91 -12.20
CA SER A 728 26.11 -10.67 -11.42
C SER A 728 26.86 -10.75 -10.08
N HIS A 729 27.02 -11.96 -9.52
CA HIS A 729 27.70 -12.22 -8.24
C HIS A 729 29.24 -12.22 -8.35
N ARG A 730 29.83 -11.15 -8.91
CA ARG A 730 31.27 -11.09 -9.24
C ARG A 730 32.19 -11.39 -8.06
N ARG A 731 31.87 -10.92 -6.86
CA ARG A 731 32.70 -11.18 -5.67
C ARG A 731 32.76 -12.66 -5.32
N PHE A 732 31.64 -13.38 -5.44
CA PHE A 732 31.64 -14.83 -5.26
C PHE A 732 32.44 -15.50 -6.38
N VAL A 733 32.25 -15.08 -7.63
CA VAL A 733 33.01 -15.60 -8.79
C VAL A 733 34.52 -15.47 -8.57
N ASP A 734 34.99 -14.30 -8.14
CA ASP A 734 36.41 -14.05 -7.85
C ASP A 734 36.95 -14.98 -6.75
N ARG A 735 36.13 -15.28 -5.72
CA ARG A 735 36.49 -16.24 -4.66
C ARG A 735 36.51 -17.67 -5.17
N ALA A 736 35.53 -18.07 -5.96
CA ALA A 736 35.46 -19.40 -6.54
C ALA A 736 36.59 -19.68 -7.53
N GLU A 737 37.01 -18.68 -8.31
CA GLU A 737 38.17 -18.81 -9.22
C GLU A 737 39.51 -18.89 -8.48
N ALA A 738 39.60 -18.26 -7.30
CA ALA A 738 40.80 -18.29 -6.45
C ALA A 738 40.88 -19.53 -5.55
N ASP A 739 39.77 -20.26 -5.35
CA ASP A 739 39.71 -21.43 -4.49
C ASP A 739 40.28 -22.66 -5.22
N PRO A 740 41.39 -23.27 -4.73
CA PRO A 740 42.05 -24.38 -5.42
C PRO A 740 41.19 -25.65 -5.51
N ASN A 741 40.13 -25.77 -4.71
CA ASN A 741 39.24 -26.91 -4.72
C ASN A 741 37.96 -26.66 -5.53
N MET A 742 37.83 -25.53 -6.24
CA MET A 742 36.71 -25.27 -7.13
C MET A 742 37.17 -25.26 -8.58
N ARG A 743 36.55 -26.10 -9.40
CA ARG A 743 36.82 -26.17 -10.84
C ARG A 743 35.58 -25.75 -11.61
N MET A 744 35.71 -24.72 -12.46
CA MET A 744 34.62 -24.36 -13.38
C MET A 744 34.43 -25.48 -14.41
N VAL A 745 33.25 -26.09 -14.42
CA VAL A 745 32.89 -27.24 -15.26
C VAL A 745 31.91 -26.89 -16.36
N TYR A 746 31.18 -25.79 -16.20
CA TYR A 746 30.27 -25.27 -17.21
C TYR A 746 30.17 -23.74 -17.15
N ARG A 747 29.94 -23.12 -18.30
CA ARG A 747 29.69 -21.69 -18.44
C ARG A 747 28.82 -21.42 -19.67
N ASP A 748 27.85 -20.54 -19.51
CA ASP A 748 27.09 -19.96 -20.62
C ASP A 748 27.11 -18.41 -20.55
N ALA A 749 26.23 -17.75 -21.31
CA ALA A 749 26.12 -16.30 -21.34
C ALA A 749 25.53 -15.68 -20.05
N TYR A 750 24.87 -16.49 -19.22
CA TYR A 750 24.08 -16.06 -18.07
C TYR A 750 24.65 -16.55 -16.73
N SER A 751 25.34 -17.69 -16.74
CA SER A 751 25.60 -18.50 -15.55
C SER A 751 26.92 -19.27 -15.65
N TYR A 752 27.39 -19.70 -14.49
CA TYR A 752 28.57 -20.53 -14.27
C TYR A 752 28.23 -21.72 -13.38
N VAL A 753 28.93 -22.84 -13.58
CA VAL A 753 28.89 -24.00 -12.68
C VAL A 753 30.30 -24.36 -12.25
N TRP A 754 30.49 -24.50 -10.94
CA TRP A 754 31.71 -25.04 -10.35
C TRP A 754 31.45 -26.39 -9.72
N GLU A 755 32.41 -27.28 -9.85
CA GLU A 755 32.52 -28.53 -9.14
C GLU A 755 33.54 -28.38 -8.01
N ILE A 756 33.17 -28.82 -6.80
CA ILE A 756 34.09 -28.89 -5.67
C ILE A 756 34.84 -30.21 -5.76
N THR A 757 36.12 -30.14 -6.09
CA THR A 757 37.04 -31.27 -6.10
C THR A 757 37.61 -31.43 -4.70
N VAL A 758 37.03 -32.32 -3.90
CA VAL A 758 37.59 -32.65 -2.59
C VAL A 758 38.99 -33.22 -2.82
N ALA A 759 40.03 -32.54 -2.33
CA ALA A 759 41.33 -33.17 -2.14
C ALA A 759 41.14 -34.28 -1.11
N ASP A 760 41.41 -35.51 -1.54
CA ASP A 760 41.40 -36.71 -0.71
C ASP A 760 42.14 -36.42 0.61
N ASN A 761 41.50 -36.67 1.76
CA ASN A 761 42.11 -36.58 3.09
C ASN A 761 43.09 -37.75 3.33
N SER A 762 43.83 -38.19 2.31
CA SER A 762 44.87 -39.20 2.38
C SER A 762 46.25 -38.53 2.46
N GLY A 763 46.55 -37.90 3.61
CA GLY A 763 47.84 -37.22 3.79
C GLY A 763 48.27 -36.90 5.22
N GLY A 764 47.46 -37.22 6.23
CA GLY A 764 47.84 -37.13 7.65
C GLY A 764 47.99 -38.54 8.22
N GLY A 765 49.19 -39.09 8.15
CA GLY A 765 49.49 -40.42 8.67
C GLY A 765 49.07 -40.58 10.14
N PHE A 766 48.22 -41.56 10.40
CA PHE A 766 48.14 -42.18 11.71
C PHE A 766 49.51 -42.79 12.03
N VAL A 767 50.26 -42.16 12.94
CA VAL A 767 51.26 -42.88 13.72
C VAL A 767 50.53 -43.45 14.94
N SER A 768 50.12 -44.72 14.83
CA SER A 768 49.90 -45.55 15.99
C SER A 768 51.25 -46.18 16.37
N ALA A 769 51.71 -45.99 17.61
CA ALA A 769 52.46 -47.00 18.37
C ALA A 769 52.70 -46.53 19.83
N ALA A 770 51.94 -47.16 20.74
CA ALA A 770 52.35 -47.71 22.04
C ALA A 770 53.30 -46.90 22.96
N SER A 771 52.78 -46.44 24.09
CA SER A 771 52.93 -47.09 25.41
C SER A 771 52.17 -46.30 26.48
#